data_AF-A0A0B7NGX9-F1
#
_entry.id   AF-A0A0B7NGX9-F1
#
_cell.length_a   1.000
_cell.length_b   1.000
_cell.length_c   1.000
_cell.angle_alpha   90.00
_cell.angle_beta   90.00
_cell.angle_gamma   90.00
#
_symmetry.space_group_name_H-M   'P 1'
#
loop_
_entity.id
_entity.type
_entity.pdbx_description
1 polymer ?
#
loop_
_entity_poly.entity_id
_entity_poly.type
_entity_poly.pdbx_seq_one_letter_code
_entity_poly.pdbx_strand_id
1 'polypeptide(L)'
;MESSLDLQNYDADLVEKQKASNFRLQMEDLIFGSAAGMVGKVVEYPFDTVKVRLQTQSVDNPLFKGPMDCLKATVKDEGFKGLFKGMSSPIVGAMLENAILFVGYRQIQRHIREISPPVQTITTVLDDNGEVPLTLNQLVVAGAIAGSVVSVILTPVELIKCKLQVQHMLGSTKFNGPLDLIRETYRSQGLSGFYRGFMPTFVRETGASAFWFGAYEYTCAALIRRRQAVASDGIIVSKKDLTAPELMLGGAMGGIAYNLSFFPVDVVKSRMQIEEGGLRAKYKSFAQISKEIYTGAGVKGFYRGCAMTAAKSAPANAIIFMTYELLTRQLQQLSQSSSSVEPATVNDSKEELDSLVNSMQNGCKFFVLTEESYEQSVTGKCMCCNSELKYPHTVSRFRCPVCETVNDLKPHVRQQLMNQPLTLKLLKRSINECKLKERAKRKTTIIDDKERERIYEPIEKLIETVFSSWVCLNHSFSNGQETSLQDSGINMNDTREAYRIILNMPVNVIRSMMSAIDRLLKRPAVPLRRMVDIRFLLIILENPLLAQHNFPAETKYHHNLLKRVFGILSCLNNECHHGLVNWFSSYPLRNFESKIDLIHAFLSHRISRARRSPLGLPAAYEADWKIASASRVMALLFAANNQSNKVHISEFYNTMADYINLMGDFESWQSQSGKFAFCQYPFLISMGSKMKIVESDAKQQMETKWREAFFNMLFHQKASNPYLVLCVSRDNLIDDSLRQLAQNELDLKKSLRIEFIGEEGVDAGGLRKEWFLLLVRSLFDPQYGMFTFDEDSNLCWFNPASFENEDQFFLVGVVLGLAIYNSTILDIHLPTACYKKLLNLPIGLSDLKAFRPALTKGFEQLLGFEGDVKNVFCRSFVADIEVFGQRQSVPLVPKGDQLQVTQANKHEFVSLYVDFILNKSVERQFGAFKRGFYHVCGGNALSLFRPEEIELLVRGSDEPLEIDDLKSHTEYIGFDENEETIVNFWSIMKAMDAEKQRKLLMFVTGSDRIPATGATQMHLMITCGNNGDSDRLPSAHTCFNQLILYKYHTKAKLERMLLTAIEESQGFYINVQSETLTEASQDPLGIQANRVDDPKTFHLHLSSANISASQDAGIDHGR
;
A
#
# COMPACT_ATOMS: atom_id res chain seq x y z
N MET A 1 -33.50 -12.80 13.85
CA MET A 1 -32.88 -11.53 14.30
C MET A 1 -31.53 -11.30 13.61
N GLU A 2 -30.75 -12.35 13.32
CA GLU A 2 -29.53 -12.26 12.47
C GLU A 2 -29.85 -12.03 10.97
N SER A 3 -30.93 -12.61 10.43
CA SER A 3 -31.29 -12.43 9.00
C SER A 3 -31.73 -11.00 8.62
N SER A 4 -32.12 -10.18 9.59
CA SER A 4 -32.50 -8.78 9.37
C SER A 4 -31.29 -7.83 9.37
N LEU A 5 -30.18 -8.23 10.00
CA LEU A 5 -28.91 -7.48 10.01
C LEU A 5 -28.15 -7.67 8.69
N ASP A 6 -28.21 -8.86 8.09
CA ASP A 6 -27.56 -9.15 6.80
C ASP A 6 -28.22 -8.41 5.62
N LEU A 7 -29.54 -8.22 5.65
CA LEU A 7 -30.27 -7.41 4.65
C LEU A 7 -29.95 -5.92 4.77
N GLN A 8 -29.77 -5.40 6.00
CA GLN A 8 -29.35 -4.01 6.22
C GLN A 8 -27.89 -3.76 5.78
N ASN A 9 -27.00 -4.73 5.97
CA ASN A 9 -25.62 -4.63 5.52
C ASN A 9 -25.48 -4.74 3.99
N TYR A 10 -26.29 -5.58 3.34
CA TYR A 10 -26.30 -5.70 1.87
C TYR A 10 -26.80 -4.43 1.17
N ASP A 11 -27.84 -3.78 1.71
CA ASP A 11 -28.32 -2.49 1.23
C ASP A 11 -27.31 -1.36 1.50
N ALA A 12 -26.58 -1.40 2.62
CA ALA A 12 -25.51 -0.44 2.91
C ALA A 12 -24.34 -0.56 1.90
N ASP A 13 -23.94 -1.80 1.57
CA ASP A 13 -22.88 -2.13 0.62
C ASP A 13 -23.22 -1.69 -0.83
N LEU A 14 -24.48 -1.87 -1.23
CA LEU A 14 -24.99 -1.41 -2.53
C LEU A 14 -25.04 0.12 -2.58
N VAL A 15 -25.50 0.77 -1.51
CA VAL A 15 -25.53 2.24 -1.40
C VAL A 15 -24.11 2.82 -1.42
N GLU A 16 -23.13 2.15 -0.80
CA GLU A 16 -21.74 2.60 -0.77
C GLU A 16 -21.03 2.41 -2.13
N LYS A 17 -21.26 1.28 -2.81
CA LYS A 17 -20.81 1.05 -4.20
C LYS A 17 -21.44 2.04 -5.18
N GLN A 18 -22.72 2.35 -5.02
CA GLN A 18 -23.42 3.36 -5.82
C GLN A 18 -22.84 4.77 -5.56
N LYS A 19 -22.52 5.10 -4.29
CA LYS A 19 -21.87 6.36 -3.91
C LYS A 19 -20.46 6.48 -4.52
N ALA A 20 -19.66 5.42 -4.49
CA ALA A 20 -18.30 5.40 -5.04
C ALA A 20 -18.30 5.54 -6.58
N SER A 21 -19.22 4.84 -7.28
CA SER A 21 -19.41 4.98 -8.73
C SER A 21 -19.86 6.39 -9.10
N ASN A 22 -20.86 6.93 -8.39
CA ASN A 22 -21.35 8.29 -8.59
C ASN A 22 -20.26 9.34 -8.30
N PHE A 23 -19.39 9.11 -7.31
CA PHE A 23 -18.28 10.00 -6.97
C PHE A 23 -17.18 10.01 -8.05
N ARG A 24 -16.90 8.86 -8.66
CA ARG A 24 -15.94 8.75 -9.76
C ARG A 24 -16.42 9.48 -11.03
N LEU A 25 -17.66 9.23 -11.47
CA LEU A 25 -18.28 9.95 -12.59
C LEU A 25 -18.28 11.47 -12.35
N GLN A 26 -18.55 11.87 -11.11
CA GLN A 26 -18.51 13.26 -10.65
C GLN A 26 -17.10 13.88 -10.74
N MET A 27 -16.05 13.14 -10.37
CA MET A 27 -14.67 13.62 -10.46
C MET A 27 -14.21 13.74 -11.92
N GLU A 28 -14.63 12.81 -12.78
CA GLU A 28 -14.36 12.83 -14.22
C GLU A 28 -15.00 14.07 -14.88
N ASP A 29 -16.26 14.37 -14.54
CA ASP A 29 -16.97 15.58 -15.01
C ASP A 29 -16.29 16.88 -14.55
N LEU A 30 -15.75 16.94 -13.32
CA LEU A 30 -15.02 18.10 -12.80
C LEU A 30 -13.71 18.34 -13.55
N ILE A 31 -12.94 17.28 -13.81
CA ILE A 31 -11.64 17.38 -14.50
C ILE A 31 -11.86 17.77 -15.96
N PHE A 32 -12.79 17.12 -16.65
CA PHE A 32 -13.10 17.42 -18.06
C PHE A 32 -13.77 18.78 -18.24
N GLY A 33 -14.67 19.16 -17.32
CA GLY A 33 -15.26 20.50 -17.29
C GLY A 33 -14.22 21.59 -17.06
N SER A 34 -13.25 21.36 -16.16
CA SER A 34 -12.15 22.30 -15.90
C SER A 34 -11.23 22.44 -17.11
N ALA A 35 -10.85 21.33 -17.75
CA ALA A 35 -10.03 21.34 -18.96
C ALA A 35 -10.73 22.05 -20.14
N ALA A 36 -12.01 21.74 -20.37
CA ALA A 36 -12.81 22.39 -21.40
C ALA A 36 -12.96 23.91 -21.14
N GLY A 37 -13.18 24.32 -19.89
CA GLY A 37 -13.25 25.72 -19.50
C GLY A 37 -11.95 26.50 -19.75
N MET A 38 -10.79 25.89 -19.44
CA MET A 38 -9.48 26.50 -19.73
C MET A 38 -9.25 26.69 -21.22
N VAL A 39 -9.56 25.68 -22.05
CA VAL A 39 -9.45 25.77 -23.52
C VAL A 39 -10.40 26.82 -24.09
N GLY A 40 -11.64 26.88 -23.56
CA GLY A 40 -12.60 27.93 -23.88
C GLY A 40 -12.03 29.33 -23.65
N LYS A 41 -11.38 29.56 -22.49
CA LYS A 41 -10.75 30.86 -22.20
C LYS A 41 -9.64 31.23 -23.17
N VAL A 42 -8.88 30.28 -23.71
CA VAL A 42 -7.85 30.57 -24.71
C VAL A 42 -8.45 31.14 -26.00
N VAL A 43 -9.58 30.60 -26.44
CA VAL A 43 -10.30 31.06 -27.65
C VAL A 43 -11.02 32.39 -27.42
N GLU A 44 -11.57 32.61 -26.22
CA GLU A 44 -12.24 33.87 -25.86
C GLU A 44 -11.28 35.05 -25.72
N TYR A 45 -10.03 34.78 -25.30
CA TYR A 45 -9.12 35.80 -24.81
C TYR A 45 -8.81 36.94 -25.81
N PRO A 46 -8.57 36.67 -27.11
CA PRO A 46 -8.31 37.74 -28.08
C PRO A 46 -9.49 38.72 -28.23
N PHE A 47 -10.72 38.20 -28.18
CA PHE A 47 -11.94 39.01 -28.23
C PHE A 47 -12.10 39.84 -26.95
N ASP A 48 -11.77 39.24 -25.80
CA ASP A 48 -11.77 39.91 -24.50
C ASP A 48 -10.74 41.04 -24.44
N THR A 49 -9.53 40.85 -24.99
CA THR A 49 -8.50 41.89 -25.03
C THR A 49 -8.97 43.10 -25.85
N VAL A 50 -9.55 42.87 -27.04
CA VAL A 50 -10.12 43.96 -27.86
C VAL A 50 -11.30 44.62 -27.15
N LYS A 51 -12.18 43.84 -26.50
CA LYS A 51 -13.31 44.36 -25.72
C LYS A 51 -12.83 45.30 -24.62
N VAL A 52 -11.92 44.85 -23.76
CA VAL A 52 -11.46 45.61 -22.60
C VAL A 52 -10.81 46.92 -23.06
N ARG A 53 -9.96 46.90 -24.08
CA ARG A 53 -9.33 48.12 -24.65
C ARG A 53 -10.35 49.13 -25.18
N LEU A 54 -11.43 48.67 -25.82
CA LEU A 54 -12.52 49.54 -26.28
C LEU A 54 -13.37 50.10 -25.13
N GLN A 55 -13.52 49.36 -24.03
CA GLN A 55 -14.27 49.79 -22.84
C GLN A 55 -13.48 50.83 -22.03
N THR A 56 -12.16 50.70 -21.99
CA THR A 56 -11.26 51.50 -21.14
C THR A 56 -10.67 52.73 -21.82
N GLN A 57 -10.75 52.87 -23.15
CA GLN A 57 -10.27 54.06 -23.83
C GLN A 57 -10.99 55.35 -23.36
N SER A 58 -10.27 56.47 -23.43
CA SER A 58 -10.81 57.77 -23.04
C SER A 58 -11.99 58.20 -23.92
N VAL A 59 -12.92 58.95 -23.35
CA VAL A 59 -14.10 59.43 -24.09
C VAL A 59 -13.77 60.67 -24.93
N ASP A 60 -12.88 61.52 -24.43
CA ASP A 60 -12.50 62.79 -25.06
C ASP A 60 -11.46 62.62 -26.18
N ASN A 61 -10.61 61.59 -26.09
CA ASN A 61 -9.58 61.27 -27.10
C ASN A 61 -9.54 59.75 -27.39
N PRO A 62 -10.41 59.24 -28.28
CA PRO A 62 -10.50 57.80 -28.56
C PRO A 62 -9.27 57.33 -29.36
N LEU A 63 -8.57 56.32 -28.84
CA LEU A 63 -7.42 55.69 -29.52
C LEU A 63 -7.84 54.80 -30.68
N PHE A 64 -9.06 54.25 -30.67
CA PHE A 64 -9.54 53.31 -31.69
C PHE A 64 -10.91 53.71 -32.21
N LYS A 65 -11.10 53.67 -33.54
CA LYS A 65 -12.37 54.01 -34.19
C LYS A 65 -13.41 52.87 -34.11
N GLY A 66 -12.96 51.64 -33.83
CA GLY A 66 -13.83 50.47 -33.68
C GLY A 66 -13.06 49.18 -33.39
N PRO A 67 -13.76 48.03 -33.29
CA PRO A 67 -13.15 46.76 -32.89
C PRO A 67 -12.10 46.21 -33.86
N MET A 68 -12.34 46.31 -35.17
CA MET A 68 -11.37 45.86 -36.18
C MET A 68 -10.13 46.75 -36.23
N ASP A 69 -10.29 48.05 -35.94
CA ASP A 69 -9.20 49.01 -35.85
C ASP A 69 -8.33 48.72 -34.61
N CYS A 70 -8.96 48.48 -33.47
CA CYS A 70 -8.28 48.07 -32.24
C CYS A 70 -7.54 46.73 -32.40
N LEU A 71 -8.14 45.74 -33.07
CA LEU A 71 -7.49 44.45 -33.35
C LEU A 71 -6.25 44.63 -34.24
N LYS A 72 -6.37 45.39 -35.35
CA LYS A 72 -5.26 45.65 -36.27
C LYS A 72 -4.14 46.45 -35.62
N ALA A 73 -4.47 47.49 -34.86
CA ALA A 73 -3.51 48.29 -34.11
C ALA A 73 -2.77 47.43 -33.07
N THR A 74 -3.50 46.62 -32.30
CA THR A 74 -2.88 45.73 -31.30
C THR A 74 -1.91 44.72 -31.93
N VAL A 75 -2.29 44.09 -33.05
CA VAL A 75 -1.40 43.14 -33.74
C VAL A 75 -0.20 43.85 -34.38
N LYS A 76 -0.39 45.08 -34.88
CA LYS A 76 0.69 45.86 -35.49
C LYS A 76 1.70 46.37 -34.46
N ASP A 77 1.22 46.84 -33.30
CA ASP A 77 2.05 47.52 -32.30
C ASP A 77 2.64 46.56 -31.25
N GLU A 78 1.94 45.47 -30.91
CA GLU A 78 2.35 44.49 -29.88
C GLU A 78 2.59 43.07 -30.43
N GLY A 79 2.35 42.85 -31.73
CA GLY A 79 2.39 41.51 -32.34
C GLY A 79 1.20 40.63 -31.94
N PHE A 80 1.11 39.44 -32.54
CA PHE A 80 0.02 38.48 -32.24
C PHE A 80 0.00 38.04 -30.78
N LYS A 81 1.17 37.93 -30.13
CA LYS A 81 1.30 37.61 -28.70
C LYS A 81 0.73 38.71 -27.78
N GLY A 82 0.62 39.96 -28.27
CA GLY A 82 -0.01 41.06 -27.54
C GLY A 82 -1.47 40.81 -27.20
N LEU A 83 -2.21 40.08 -28.06
CA LEU A 83 -3.61 39.71 -27.81
C LEU A 83 -3.80 38.75 -26.63
N PHE A 84 -2.74 38.03 -26.23
CA PHE A 84 -2.71 36.99 -25.20
C PHE A 84 -2.06 37.44 -23.89
N LYS A 85 -1.68 38.72 -23.78
CA LYS A 85 -0.98 39.25 -22.60
C LYS A 85 -1.90 39.24 -21.37
N GLY A 86 -1.46 38.59 -20.29
CA GLY A 86 -2.23 38.44 -19.04
C GLY A 86 -3.11 37.18 -18.93
N MET A 87 -3.01 36.26 -19.91
CA MET A 87 -3.88 35.09 -20.03
C MET A 87 -3.82 34.10 -18.86
N SER A 88 -2.68 33.99 -18.17
CA SER A 88 -2.55 33.05 -17.05
C SER A 88 -3.51 33.35 -15.90
N SER A 89 -3.84 34.61 -15.66
CA SER A 89 -4.79 34.99 -14.60
C SER A 89 -6.19 34.43 -14.89
N PRO A 90 -6.82 34.64 -16.07
CA PRO A 90 -8.13 34.05 -16.38
C PRO A 90 -8.17 32.53 -16.57
N ILE A 91 -7.06 31.87 -16.93
CA ILE A 91 -7.00 30.39 -16.96
C ILE A 91 -7.15 29.83 -15.55
N VAL A 92 -6.41 30.40 -14.58
CA VAL A 92 -6.53 30.04 -13.17
C VAL A 92 -7.92 30.39 -12.63
N GLY A 93 -8.46 31.54 -13.05
CA GLY A 93 -9.84 31.94 -12.75
C GLY A 93 -10.88 30.91 -13.20
N ALA A 94 -10.78 30.41 -14.43
CA ALA A 94 -11.72 29.43 -14.97
C ALA A 94 -11.63 28.06 -14.28
N MET A 95 -10.43 27.65 -13.85
CA MET A 95 -10.24 26.44 -13.06
C MET A 95 -10.93 26.56 -11.68
N LEU A 96 -10.75 27.70 -11.01
CA LEU A 96 -11.37 27.97 -9.71
C LEU A 96 -12.90 28.11 -9.84
N GLU A 97 -13.37 28.83 -10.86
CA GLU A 97 -14.79 29.00 -11.17
C GLU A 97 -15.50 27.66 -11.38
N ASN A 98 -14.92 26.75 -12.16
CA ASN A 98 -15.49 25.42 -12.38
C ASN A 98 -15.48 24.55 -11.12
N ALA A 99 -14.44 24.63 -10.29
CA ALA A 99 -14.39 23.92 -9.01
C ALA A 99 -15.48 24.40 -8.03
N ILE A 100 -15.74 25.71 -7.98
CA ILE A 100 -16.78 26.31 -7.12
C ILE A 100 -18.17 26.03 -7.66
N LEU A 101 -18.39 26.12 -8.98
CA LEU A 101 -19.67 25.80 -9.61
C LEU A 101 -20.04 24.34 -9.39
N PHE A 102 -19.07 23.42 -9.47
CA PHE A 102 -19.31 21.99 -9.25
C PHE A 102 -19.75 21.66 -7.82
N VAL A 103 -19.07 22.20 -6.81
CA VAL A 103 -19.38 21.96 -5.39
C VAL A 103 -20.56 22.81 -4.90
N GLY A 104 -20.58 24.08 -5.28
CA GLY A 104 -21.54 25.06 -4.80
C GLY A 104 -22.91 24.96 -5.46
N TYR A 105 -22.98 24.84 -6.79
CA TYR A 105 -24.26 24.87 -7.52
C TYR A 105 -25.18 23.70 -7.11
N ARG A 106 -24.63 22.50 -6.94
CA ARG A 106 -25.39 21.30 -6.53
C ARG A 106 -25.88 21.39 -5.08
N GLN A 107 -25.06 21.92 -4.17
CA GLN A 107 -25.47 22.16 -2.78
C GLN A 107 -26.56 23.23 -2.70
N ILE A 108 -26.44 24.30 -3.49
CA ILE A 108 -27.45 25.35 -3.60
C ILE A 108 -28.78 24.79 -4.13
N GLN A 109 -28.75 23.94 -5.16
CA GLN A 109 -29.95 23.28 -5.68
C GLN A 109 -30.63 22.39 -4.63
N ARG A 110 -29.85 21.62 -3.85
CA ARG A 110 -30.37 20.79 -2.74
C ARG A 110 -31.03 21.64 -1.66
N HIS A 111 -30.38 22.70 -1.21
CA HIS A 111 -30.97 23.61 -0.21
C HIS A 111 -32.22 24.33 -0.72
N ILE A 112 -32.28 24.71 -2.00
CA ILE A 112 -33.49 25.30 -2.58
C ILE A 112 -34.64 24.29 -2.60
N ARG A 113 -34.38 23.00 -2.85
CA ARG A 113 -35.40 21.93 -2.78
C ARG A 113 -35.89 21.71 -1.35
N GLU A 114 -35.01 21.84 -0.35
CA GLU A 114 -35.37 21.73 1.07
C GLU A 114 -36.24 22.90 1.54
N ILE A 115 -35.95 24.12 1.07
CA ILE A 115 -36.63 25.35 1.49
C ILE A 115 -37.93 25.57 0.70
N SER A 116 -37.99 25.15 -0.56
CA SER A 116 -39.14 25.35 -1.45
C SER A 116 -39.37 24.09 -2.31
N PRO A 117 -40.06 23.06 -1.77
CA PRO A 117 -40.29 21.82 -2.49
C PRO A 117 -41.21 22.08 -3.71
N PRO A 118 -40.81 21.63 -4.92
CA PRO A 118 -41.66 21.75 -6.11
C PRO A 118 -42.91 20.87 -5.95
N VAL A 119 -44.07 21.40 -6.39
CA VAL A 119 -45.38 20.71 -6.31
C VAL A 119 -45.34 19.40 -7.10
N GLN A 120 -45.44 18.26 -6.42
CA GLN A 120 -45.53 16.94 -7.04
C GLN A 120 -46.91 16.73 -7.68
N THR A 121 -46.96 16.59 -9.00
CA THR A 121 -48.12 16.04 -9.71
C THR A 121 -47.89 14.56 -10.00
N ILE A 122 -48.97 13.78 -10.06
CA ILE A 122 -49.02 12.30 -10.22
C ILE A 122 -48.24 11.78 -11.46
N THR A 123 -47.85 12.67 -12.38
CA THR A 123 -47.09 12.37 -13.61
C THR A 123 -45.65 12.89 -13.63
N THR A 124 -45.09 13.34 -12.49
CA THR A 124 -43.71 13.88 -12.46
C THR A 124 -42.66 12.77 -12.57
N VAL A 125 -42.00 12.68 -13.73
CA VAL A 125 -40.82 11.83 -13.96
C VAL A 125 -39.64 12.40 -13.18
N LEU A 126 -39.01 11.58 -12.34
CA LEU A 126 -37.82 11.94 -11.57
C LEU A 126 -36.62 12.19 -12.51
N ASP A 127 -35.73 13.10 -12.12
CA ASP A 127 -34.48 13.32 -12.84
C ASP A 127 -33.50 12.14 -12.68
N ASP A 128 -32.39 12.18 -13.40
CA ASP A 128 -31.39 11.09 -13.46
C ASP A 128 -30.72 10.76 -12.12
N ASN A 129 -30.89 11.62 -11.11
CA ASN A 129 -30.39 11.42 -9.76
C ASN A 129 -31.50 10.98 -8.79
N GLY A 130 -32.72 10.72 -9.30
CA GLY A 130 -33.89 10.37 -8.50
C GLY A 130 -34.53 11.55 -7.78
N GLU A 131 -34.21 12.79 -8.17
CA GLU A 131 -34.70 14.02 -7.52
C GLU A 131 -35.83 14.68 -8.35
N VAL A 132 -36.70 15.46 -7.69
CA VAL A 132 -37.77 16.19 -8.38
C VAL A 132 -37.15 17.38 -9.14
N PRO A 133 -37.47 17.56 -10.44
CA PRO A 133 -36.90 18.64 -11.23
C PRO A 133 -37.31 20.01 -10.68
N LEU A 134 -36.32 20.90 -10.54
CA LEU A 134 -36.54 22.28 -10.08
C LEU A 134 -37.28 23.10 -11.14
N THR A 135 -38.13 24.02 -10.70
CA THR A 135 -38.81 24.96 -11.60
C THR A 135 -37.82 25.95 -12.23
N LEU A 136 -38.16 26.52 -13.38
CA LEU A 136 -37.33 27.52 -14.08
C LEU A 136 -36.90 28.68 -13.15
N ASN A 137 -37.82 29.17 -12.31
CA ASN A 137 -37.54 30.25 -11.37
C ASN A 137 -36.53 29.83 -10.29
N GLN A 138 -36.63 28.60 -9.80
CA GLN A 138 -35.69 28.05 -8.81
C GLN A 138 -34.29 27.82 -9.40
N LEU A 139 -34.20 27.40 -10.67
CA LEU A 139 -32.93 27.26 -11.38
C LEU A 139 -32.24 28.61 -11.60
N VAL A 140 -33.01 29.65 -11.94
CA VAL A 140 -32.50 31.03 -12.06
C VAL A 140 -31.95 31.55 -10.73
N VAL A 141 -32.66 31.29 -9.62
CA VAL A 141 -32.20 31.65 -8.26
C VAL A 141 -30.95 30.89 -7.86
N ALA A 142 -30.89 29.58 -8.15
CA ALA A 142 -29.70 28.76 -7.91
C ALA A 142 -28.48 29.31 -8.67
N GLY A 143 -28.68 29.70 -9.93
CA GLY A 143 -27.67 30.32 -10.78
C GLY A 143 -27.19 31.66 -10.22
N ALA A 144 -28.11 32.49 -9.71
CA ALA A 144 -27.77 33.78 -9.11
C ALA A 144 -26.87 33.63 -7.87
N ILE A 145 -27.24 32.72 -6.95
CA ILE A 145 -26.48 32.47 -5.71
C ILE A 145 -25.09 31.92 -6.03
N ALA A 146 -24.99 31.00 -7.00
CA ALA A 146 -23.70 30.46 -7.44
C ALA A 146 -22.81 31.57 -8.05
N GLY A 147 -23.36 32.44 -8.89
CA GLY A 147 -22.66 33.60 -9.45
C GLY A 147 -22.16 34.59 -8.38
N SER A 148 -22.94 34.81 -7.32
CA SER A 148 -22.53 35.62 -6.17
C SER A 148 -21.28 35.08 -5.48
N VAL A 149 -21.21 33.76 -5.23
CA VAL A 149 -20.06 33.11 -4.60
C VAL A 149 -18.82 33.17 -5.50
N VAL A 150 -19.00 32.90 -6.79
CA VAL A 150 -17.93 32.97 -7.80
C VAL A 150 -17.32 34.37 -7.88
N SER A 151 -18.12 35.43 -7.72
CA SER A 151 -17.65 36.81 -7.80
C SER A 151 -16.55 37.16 -6.78
N VAL A 152 -16.54 36.52 -5.61
CA VAL A 152 -15.51 36.72 -4.58
C VAL A 152 -14.14 36.27 -5.10
N ILE A 153 -14.10 35.16 -5.81
CA ILE A 153 -12.86 34.56 -6.30
C ILE A 153 -12.43 35.17 -7.63
N LEU A 154 -13.38 35.56 -8.49
CA LEU A 154 -13.06 36.17 -9.79
C LEU A 154 -12.66 37.64 -9.71
N THR A 155 -13.07 38.39 -8.69
CA THR A 155 -12.72 39.82 -8.56
C THR A 155 -11.21 40.09 -8.60
N PRO A 156 -10.35 39.43 -7.79
CA PRO A 156 -8.90 39.62 -7.87
C PRO A 156 -8.31 39.20 -9.22
N VAL A 157 -8.82 38.10 -9.80
CA VAL A 157 -8.37 37.55 -11.07
C VAL A 157 -8.66 38.50 -12.24
N GLU A 158 -9.87 39.06 -12.28
CA GLU A 158 -10.30 40.02 -13.30
C GLU A 158 -9.58 41.37 -13.15
N LEU A 159 -9.29 41.82 -11.94
CA LEU A 159 -8.52 43.05 -11.70
C LEU A 159 -7.11 42.95 -12.33
N ILE A 160 -6.41 41.85 -12.07
CA ILE A 160 -5.05 41.60 -12.60
C ILE A 160 -5.09 41.52 -14.13
N LYS A 161 -6.07 40.79 -14.68
CA LYS A 161 -6.30 40.68 -16.14
C LYS A 161 -6.49 42.06 -16.77
N CYS A 162 -7.45 42.86 -16.28
CA CYS A 162 -7.80 44.13 -16.89
C CYS A 162 -6.64 45.14 -16.89
N LYS A 163 -5.86 45.22 -15.80
CA LYS A 163 -4.68 46.09 -15.73
C LYS A 163 -3.58 45.67 -16.72
N LEU A 164 -3.32 44.37 -16.85
CA LEU A 164 -2.32 43.86 -17.81
C LEU A 164 -2.72 44.08 -19.28
N GLN A 165 -4.03 44.04 -19.58
CA GLN A 165 -4.56 44.23 -20.94
C GLN A 165 -4.48 45.68 -21.44
N VAL A 166 -4.43 46.67 -20.53
CA VAL A 166 -4.51 48.11 -20.83
C VAL A 166 -3.18 48.85 -20.65
N GLN A 167 -2.18 48.28 -19.96
CA GLN A 167 -0.92 48.96 -19.63
C GLN A 167 -0.20 49.64 -20.83
N HIS A 168 -0.25 49.05 -22.02
CA HIS A 168 0.38 49.62 -23.22
C HIS A 168 -0.40 50.81 -23.81
N MET A 169 -1.72 50.89 -23.57
CA MET A 169 -2.52 52.07 -23.94
C MET A 169 -2.18 53.31 -23.11
N LEU A 170 -1.63 53.11 -21.92
CA LEU A 170 -1.25 54.16 -20.99
C LEU A 170 0.20 54.65 -21.21
N GLY A 171 0.85 54.21 -22.30
CA GLY A 171 2.19 54.68 -22.71
C GLY A 171 3.33 54.24 -21.79
N SER A 172 3.12 53.27 -20.88
CA SER A 172 4.18 52.74 -20.00
C SER A 172 4.07 51.22 -19.80
N THR A 173 5.15 50.48 -20.08
CA THR A 173 5.29 49.07 -19.70
C THR A 173 5.67 48.96 -18.22
N LYS A 174 4.72 49.23 -17.31
CA LYS A 174 5.00 49.19 -15.86
C LYS A 174 5.23 47.77 -15.33
N PHE A 175 4.71 46.72 -15.97
CA PHE A 175 4.72 45.35 -15.43
C PHE A 175 5.19 44.32 -16.45
N ASN A 176 6.13 43.44 -16.06
CA ASN A 176 6.61 42.36 -16.93
C ASN A 176 5.68 41.13 -16.91
N GLY A 177 4.77 41.03 -15.93
CA GLY A 177 3.82 39.94 -15.83
C GLY A 177 2.81 40.07 -14.68
N PRO A 178 1.92 39.08 -14.52
CA PRO A 178 0.90 39.08 -13.47
C PRO A 178 1.47 39.00 -12.05
N LEU A 179 2.57 38.27 -11.84
CA LEU A 179 3.20 38.17 -10.50
C LEU A 179 3.80 39.50 -10.04
N ASP A 180 4.40 40.27 -10.94
CA ASP A 180 4.93 41.61 -10.65
C ASP A 180 3.79 42.57 -10.29
N LEU A 181 2.67 42.51 -11.03
CA LEU A 181 1.50 43.32 -10.75
C LEU A 181 0.82 42.93 -9.42
N ILE A 182 0.77 41.64 -9.08
CA ILE A 182 0.27 41.15 -7.78
C ILE A 182 1.14 41.71 -6.66
N ARG A 183 2.47 41.59 -6.78
CA ARG A 183 3.42 42.07 -5.78
C ARG A 183 3.29 43.57 -5.56
N GLU A 184 3.19 44.35 -6.63
CA GLU A 184 3.05 45.80 -6.55
C GLU A 184 1.68 46.23 -6.00
N THR A 185 0.59 45.54 -6.38
CA THR A 185 -0.76 45.83 -5.85
C THR A 185 -0.83 45.53 -4.35
N TYR A 186 -0.23 44.43 -3.90
CA TYR A 186 -0.13 44.10 -2.48
C TYR A 186 0.70 45.13 -1.72
N ARG A 187 1.85 45.54 -2.27
CA ARG A 187 2.75 46.51 -1.64
C ARG A 187 2.15 47.92 -1.55
N SER A 188 1.39 48.34 -2.56
CA SER A 188 0.83 49.69 -2.64
C SER A 188 -0.54 49.86 -1.96
N GLN A 189 -1.38 48.82 -1.96
CA GLN A 189 -2.80 48.90 -1.55
C GLN A 189 -3.25 47.77 -0.60
N GLY A 190 -2.37 46.83 -0.24
CA GLY A 190 -2.68 45.68 0.60
C GLY A 190 -3.73 44.74 -0.01
N LEU A 191 -4.34 43.89 0.82
CA LEU A 191 -5.37 42.93 0.40
C LEU A 191 -6.64 43.60 -0.14
N SER A 192 -6.99 44.78 0.38
CA SER A 192 -8.15 45.56 -0.10
C SER A 192 -8.01 46.03 -1.56
N GLY A 193 -6.77 46.21 -2.04
CA GLY A 193 -6.51 46.62 -3.42
C GLY A 193 -6.99 45.60 -4.47
N PHE A 194 -7.00 44.31 -4.12
CA PHE A 194 -7.42 43.22 -5.00
C PHE A 194 -8.94 43.12 -5.22
N TYR A 195 -9.74 43.66 -4.29
CA TYR A 195 -11.20 43.64 -4.35
C TYR A 195 -11.79 44.92 -4.96
N ARG A 196 -10.97 45.69 -5.66
CA ARG A 196 -11.46 46.87 -6.35
C ARG A 196 -12.35 46.50 -7.52
N GLY A 197 -13.52 47.13 -7.59
CA GLY A 197 -14.56 46.75 -8.54
C GLY A 197 -15.33 45.49 -8.13
N PHE A 198 -15.26 45.07 -6.86
CA PHE A 198 -16.05 43.95 -6.34
C PHE A 198 -17.55 44.15 -6.58
N MET A 199 -18.13 45.28 -6.20
CA MET A 199 -19.58 45.54 -6.37
C MET A 199 -20.08 45.40 -7.82
N PRO A 200 -19.47 46.05 -8.84
CA PRO A 200 -19.88 45.81 -10.21
C PRO A 200 -19.57 44.38 -10.70
N THR A 201 -18.54 43.70 -10.16
CA THR A 201 -18.28 42.28 -10.46
C THR A 201 -19.36 41.38 -9.88
N PHE A 202 -19.75 41.60 -8.62
CA PHE A 202 -20.83 40.89 -7.93
C PHE A 202 -22.17 41.05 -8.65
N VAL A 203 -22.55 42.28 -9.01
CA VAL A 203 -23.79 42.55 -9.75
C VAL A 203 -23.75 41.91 -11.13
N ARG A 204 -22.60 41.98 -11.81
CA ARG A 204 -22.41 41.32 -13.11
C ARG A 204 -22.56 39.81 -12.99
N GLU A 205 -21.83 39.14 -12.10
CA GLU A 205 -21.86 37.67 -12.01
C GLU A 205 -23.22 37.14 -11.56
N THR A 206 -23.80 37.74 -10.52
CA THR A 206 -25.09 37.32 -9.98
C THR A 206 -26.19 37.45 -11.04
N GLY A 207 -26.23 38.61 -11.73
CA GLY A 207 -27.21 38.86 -12.78
C GLY A 207 -26.94 38.06 -14.06
N ALA A 208 -25.67 37.92 -14.44
CA ALA A 208 -25.27 37.19 -15.63
C ALA A 208 -25.59 35.70 -15.52
N SER A 209 -25.27 35.06 -14.39
CA SER A 209 -25.60 33.65 -14.16
C SER A 209 -27.11 33.42 -14.16
N ALA A 210 -27.89 34.31 -13.52
CA ALA A 210 -29.36 34.22 -13.54
C ALA A 210 -29.94 34.26 -14.97
N PHE A 211 -29.47 35.19 -15.80
CA PHE A 211 -29.94 35.33 -17.20
C PHE A 211 -29.41 34.21 -18.10
N TRP A 212 -28.17 33.75 -17.88
CA TRP A 212 -27.59 32.64 -18.65
C TRP A 212 -28.40 31.36 -18.44
N PHE A 213 -28.64 30.96 -17.17
CA PHE A 213 -29.44 29.77 -16.87
C PHE A 213 -30.89 29.94 -17.32
N GLY A 214 -31.51 31.10 -17.12
CA GLY A 214 -32.87 31.37 -17.57
C GLY A 214 -33.05 31.24 -19.09
N ALA A 215 -32.16 31.85 -19.87
CA ALA A 215 -32.21 31.78 -21.32
C ALA A 215 -31.81 30.39 -21.86
N TYR A 216 -30.85 29.71 -21.22
CA TYR A 216 -30.45 28.34 -21.55
C TYR A 216 -31.61 27.35 -21.36
N GLU A 217 -32.21 27.33 -20.17
CA GLU A 217 -33.31 26.41 -19.84
C GLU A 217 -34.58 26.72 -20.65
N TYR A 218 -34.88 28.00 -20.88
CA TYR A 218 -35.97 28.40 -21.78
C TYR A 218 -35.77 27.85 -23.20
N THR A 219 -34.55 27.96 -23.73
CA THR A 219 -34.23 27.45 -25.07
C THR A 219 -34.33 25.92 -25.13
N CYS A 220 -33.79 25.21 -24.14
CA CYS A 220 -33.92 23.76 -24.06
C CYS A 220 -35.39 23.32 -23.94
N ALA A 221 -36.19 23.98 -23.09
CA ALA A 221 -37.60 23.68 -22.93
C ALA A 221 -38.40 23.90 -24.23
N ALA A 222 -38.08 24.95 -25.01
CA ALA A 222 -38.70 25.21 -26.30
C ALA A 222 -38.38 24.10 -27.33
N LEU A 223 -37.13 23.62 -27.35
CA LEU A 223 -36.69 22.53 -28.23
C LEU A 223 -37.28 21.17 -27.83
N ILE A 224 -37.38 20.89 -26.53
CA ILE A 224 -38.04 19.69 -26.00
C ILE A 224 -39.52 19.70 -26.37
N ARG A 225 -40.24 20.82 -26.17
CA ARG A 225 -41.65 20.94 -26.59
C ARG A 225 -41.84 20.69 -28.08
N ARG A 226 -40.89 21.15 -28.90
CA ARG A 226 -40.92 20.92 -30.35
C ARG A 226 -40.71 19.45 -30.71
N ARG A 227 -39.80 18.73 -30.04
CA ARG A 227 -39.58 17.29 -30.26
C ARG A 227 -40.72 16.44 -29.69
N GLN A 228 -41.25 16.80 -28.52
CA GLN A 228 -42.40 16.15 -27.91
C GLN A 228 -43.64 16.22 -28.82
N ALA A 229 -43.83 17.34 -29.53
CA ALA A 229 -44.91 17.49 -30.52
C ALA A 229 -44.77 16.59 -31.77
N VAL A 230 -43.60 15.97 -31.98
CA VAL A 230 -43.29 15.10 -33.12
C VAL A 230 -43.14 13.63 -32.68
N ALA A 231 -43.00 13.35 -31.38
CA ALA A 231 -42.85 12.02 -30.83
C ALA A 231 -44.20 11.25 -30.78
N SER A 232 -44.15 9.93 -31.03
CA SER A 232 -45.32 9.04 -30.96
C SER A 232 -45.87 8.91 -29.53
N ASP A 233 -47.17 8.62 -29.39
CA ASP A 233 -47.84 8.47 -28.09
C ASP A 233 -47.09 7.48 -27.18
N GLY A 234 -46.67 7.97 -26.01
CA GLY A 234 -45.98 7.19 -24.96
C GLY A 234 -44.49 7.50 -24.75
N ILE A 235 -43.84 8.25 -25.66
CA ILE A 235 -42.42 8.62 -25.49
C ILE A 235 -42.31 10.01 -24.85
N ILE A 236 -41.74 10.07 -23.65
CA ILE A 236 -41.43 11.33 -22.95
C ILE A 236 -40.03 11.78 -23.36
N VAL A 237 -39.94 12.89 -24.09
CA VAL A 237 -38.69 13.51 -24.53
C VAL A 237 -38.10 14.33 -23.40
N SER A 238 -36.86 14.01 -23.04
CA SER A 238 -36.10 14.66 -21.97
C SER A 238 -34.96 15.53 -22.53
N LYS A 239 -34.26 16.24 -21.63
CA LYS A 239 -33.09 17.06 -22.00
C LYS A 239 -31.92 16.23 -22.56
N LYS A 240 -31.84 14.94 -22.21
CA LYS A 240 -30.82 14.00 -22.71
C LYS A 240 -30.99 13.63 -24.18
N ASP A 241 -32.20 13.81 -24.71
CA ASP A 241 -32.52 13.49 -26.10
C ASP A 241 -32.19 14.63 -27.07
N LEU A 242 -31.69 15.77 -26.56
CA LEU A 242 -31.21 16.90 -27.36
C LEU A 242 -29.81 16.61 -27.91
N THR A 243 -29.62 16.96 -29.18
CA THR A 243 -28.32 16.79 -29.87
C THR A 243 -27.32 17.87 -29.45
N ALA A 244 -26.02 17.59 -29.57
CA ALA A 244 -24.97 18.55 -29.24
C ALA A 244 -25.14 19.93 -29.91
N PRO A 245 -25.53 20.06 -31.20
CA PRO A 245 -25.81 21.36 -31.83
C PRO A 245 -27.00 22.10 -31.22
N GLU A 246 -28.04 21.39 -30.76
CA GLU A 246 -29.20 21.99 -30.07
C GLU A 246 -28.82 22.52 -28.68
N LEU A 247 -27.97 21.78 -27.95
CA LEU A 247 -27.41 22.22 -26.67
C LEU A 247 -26.46 23.41 -26.84
N MET A 248 -25.65 23.42 -27.91
CA MET A 248 -24.78 24.55 -28.28
C MET A 248 -25.59 25.80 -28.62
N LEU A 249 -26.72 25.66 -29.31
CA LEU A 249 -27.64 26.77 -29.59
C LEU A 249 -28.20 27.35 -28.28
N GLY A 250 -28.61 26.49 -27.35
CA GLY A 250 -29.03 26.90 -26.00
C GLY A 250 -27.93 27.67 -25.26
N GLY A 251 -26.71 27.15 -25.25
CA GLY A 251 -25.56 27.79 -24.60
C GLY A 251 -25.18 29.13 -25.24
N ALA A 252 -25.27 29.23 -26.57
CA ALA A 252 -25.01 30.47 -27.30
C ALA A 252 -26.09 31.53 -27.04
N MET A 253 -27.37 31.14 -26.99
CA MET A 253 -28.47 32.04 -26.63
C MET A 253 -28.37 32.51 -25.18
N GLY A 254 -28.02 31.61 -24.25
CA GLY A 254 -27.69 31.98 -22.87
C GLY A 254 -26.53 32.97 -22.81
N GLY A 255 -25.47 32.68 -23.56
CA GLY A 255 -24.28 33.52 -23.71
C GLY A 255 -24.55 34.93 -24.20
N ILE A 256 -25.40 35.06 -25.23
CA ILE A 256 -25.79 36.36 -25.80
C ILE A 256 -26.71 37.13 -24.84
N ALA A 257 -27.68 36.43 -24.23
CA ALA A 257 -28.68 37.05 -23.35
C ALA A 257 -28.04 37.71 -22.12
N TYR A 258 -27.11 37.05 -21.44
CA TYR A 258 -26.45 37.65 -20.27
C TYR A 258 -25.53 38.80 -20.69
N ASN A 259 -24.76 38.62 -21.77
CA ASN A 259 -23.79 39.60 -22.23
C ASN A 259 -24.48 40.88 -22.69
N LEU A 260 -25.68 40.82 -23.27
CA LEU A 260 -26.46 42.00 -23.64
C LEU A 260 -27.10 42.70 -22.42
N SER A 261 -27.58 41.91 -21.45
CA SER A 261 -28.33 42.42 -20.30
C SER A 261 -27.44 43.11 -19.27
N PHE A 262 -26.26 42.57 -19.00
CA PHE A 262 -25.32 43.10 -18.00
C PHE A 262 -24.10 43.80 -18.60
N PHE A 263 -24.10 44.05 -19.92
CA PHE A 263 -23.01 44.78 -20.58
C PHE A 263 -22.72 46.15 -19.95
N PRO A 264 -23.74 47.00 -19.61
CA PRO A 264 -23.48 48.29 -18.99
C PRO A 264 -22.71 48.20 -17.67
N VAL A 265 -22.99 47.16 -16.88
CA VAL A 265 -22.29 46.88 -15.60
C VAL A 265 -20.86 46.41 -15.86
N ASP A 266 -20.63 45.58 -16.89
CA ASP A 266 -19.29 45.15 -17.29
C ASP A 266 -18.41 46.32 -17.78
N VAL A 267 -18.97 47.32 -18.48
CA VAL A 267 -18.23 48.53 -18.87
C VAL A 267 -17.79 49.34 -17.64
N VAL A 268 -18.69 49.53 -16.66
CA VAL A 268 -18.37 50.25 -15.42
C VAL A 268 -17.32 49.47 -14.61
N LYS A 269 -17.46 48.14 -14.53
CA LYS A 269 -16.50 47.23 -13.88
C LYS A 269 -15.10 47.39 -14.46
N SER A 270 -14.96 47.26 -15.78
CA SER A 270 -13.66 47.34 -16.47
C SER A 270 -12.99 48.70 -16.24
N ARG A 271 -13.74 49.81 -16.25
CA ARG A 271 -13.20 51.16 -15.95
C ARG A 271 -12.79 51.33 -14.50
N MET A 272 -13.57 50.81 -13.55
CA MET A 272 -13.23 50.84 -12.12
C MET A 272 -11.96 50.05 -11.78
N GLN A 273 -11.72 48.94 -12.49
CA GLN A 273 -10.59 48.04 -12.24
C GLN A 273 -9.25 48.57 -12.78
N ILE A 274 -9.26 49.51 -13.73
CA ILE A 274 -8.04 50.06 -14.35
C ILE A 274 -7.63 51.45 -13.87
N GLU A 275 -8.49 52.17 -13.14
CA GLU A 275 -8.19 53.52 -12.68
C GLU A 275 -6.98 53.48 -11.69
N GLU A 276 -5.97 54.32 -11.83
CA GLU A 276 -4.83 54.37 -10.90
C GLU A 276 -5.13 55.37 -9.78
N GLY A 277 -5.13 54.94 -8.52
CA GLY A 277 -5.28 55.85 -7.37
C GLY A 277 -3.91 56.07 -6.72
N GLY A 278 -3.46 57.32 -6.68
CA GLY A 278 -2.34 57.71 -5.82
C GLY A 278 -2.76 57.74 -4.34
N LEU A 279 -1.78 57.73 -3.43
CA LEU A 279 -1.93 57.75 -1.96
C LEU A 279 -2.86 58.85 -1.37
N ARG A 280 -3.34 59.82 -2.18
CA ARG A 280 -4.28 60.89 -1.79
C ARG A 280 -5.51 61.07 -2.70
N ALA A 281 -5.70 60.27 -3.76
CA ALA A 281 -6.85 60.40 -4.65
C ALA A 281 -8.00 59.48 -4.20
N LYS A 282 -9.20 60.05 -3.95
CA LYS A 282 -10.40 59.24 -3.67
C LYS A 282 -10.86 58.54 -4.95
N TYR A 283 -11.03 57.22 -4.88
CA TYR A 283 -11.56 56.42 -5.98
C TYR A 283 -12.98 56.83 -6.37
N LYS A 284 -13.29 56.80 -7.67
CA LYS A 284 -14.63 57.12 -8.15
C LYS A 284 -15.61 55.99 -7.82
N SER A 285 -16.82 56.36 -7.41
CA SER A 285 -17.89 55.39 -7.13
C SER A 285 -18.54 54.87 -8.42
N PHE A 286 -19.27 53.76 -8.33
CA PHE A 286 -20.07 53.19 -9.44
C PHE A 286 -20.93 54.28 -10.11
N ALA A 287 -21.68 55.05 -9.31
CA ALA A 287 -22.53 56.13 -9.81
C ALA A 287 -21.77 57.27 -10.50
N GLN A 288 -20.56 57.61 -10.02
CA GLN A 288 -19.72 58.65 -10.63
C GLN A 288 -19.20 58.21 -12.00
N ILE A 289 -18.71 56.97 -12.12
CA ILE A 289 -18.23 56.43 -13.40
C ILE A 289 -19.38 56.21 -14.39
N SER A 290 -20.54 55.72 -13.93
CA SER A 290 -21.74 55.64 -14.77
C SER A 290 -22.18 57.00 -15.28
N LYS A 291 -22.17 58.04 -14.43
CA LYS A 291 -22.49 59.41 -14.84
C LYS A 291 -21.51 59.93 -15.89
N GLU A 292 -20.21 59.70 -15.70
CA GLU A 292 -19.15 60.10 -16.64
C GLU A 292 -19.29 59.44 -18.02
N ILE A 293 -19.59 58.13 -18.07
CA ILE A 293 -19.87 57.41 -19.33
C ILE A 293 -21.10 58.01 -20.02
N TYR A 294 -22.17 58.24 -19.26
CA TYR A 294 -23.43 58.76 -19.78
C TYR A 294 -23.27 60.19 -20.33
N THR A 295 -22.59 61.08 -19.60
CA THR A 295 -22.38 62.46 -20.04
C THR A 295 -21.44 62.57 -21.24
N GLY A 296 -20.43 61.69 -21.36
CA GLY A 296 -19.46 61.76 -22.44
C GLY A 296 -19.85 61.02 -23.72
N ALA A 297 -20.52 59.88 -23.62
CA ALA A 297 -20.82 59.01 -24.79
C ALA A 297 -22.29 58.55 -24.87
N GLY A 298 -23.15 59.02 -23.98
CA GLY A 298 -24.55 58.61 -23.88
C GLY A 298 -24.72 57.11 -23.62
N VAL A 299 -25.91 56.59 -23.93
CA VAL A 299 -26.22 55.16 -23.79
C VAL A 299 -25.30 54.28 -24.66
N LYS A 300 -24.86 54.78 -25.82
CA LYS A 300 -23.91 54.06 -26.70
C LYS A 300 -22.56 53.82 -26.03
N GLY A 301 -22.15 54.65 -25.07
CA GLY A 301 -20.94 54.47 -24.28
C GLY A 301 -20.94 53.18 -23.46
N PHE A 302 -22.10 52.79 -22.92
CA PHE A 302 -22.27 51.57 -22.12
C PHE A 302 -22.25 50.29 -22.95
N TYR A 303 -22.31 50.36 -24.28
CA TYR A 303 -22.34 49.20 -25.18
C TYR A 303 -21.09 49.10 -26.09
N ARG A 304 -20.05 49.87 -25.81
CA ARG A 304 -18.78 49.80 -26.55
C ARG A 304 -18.07 48.46 -26.31
N GLY A 305 -17.86 47.69 -27.38
CA GLY A 305 -17.27 46.34 -27.31
C GLY A 305 -18.30 45.20 -27.24
N CYS A 306 -19.60 45.50 -27.22
CA CYS A 306 -20.66 44.50 -27.14
C CYS A 306 -20.64 43.52 -28.32
N ALA A 307 -20.33 44.00 -29.53
CA ALA A 307 -20.21 43.17 -30.72
C ALA A 307 -19.12 42.08 -30.60
N MET A 308 -17.98 42.41 -29.99
CA MET A 308 -16.91 41.43 -29.74
C MET A 308 -17.33 40.36 -28.74
N THR A 309 -18.17 40.74 -27.79
CA THR A 309 -18.67 39.88 -26.72
C THR A 309 -19.77 38.93 -27.22
N ALA A 310 -20.62 39.39 -28.14
CA ALA A 310 -21.55 38.53 -28.86
C ALA A 310 -20.81 37.59 -29.83
N ALA A 311 -19.82 38.11 -30.56
CA ALA A 311 -19.05 37.34 -31.54
C ALA A 311 -18.25 36.18 -30.93
N LYS A 312 -17.74 36.34 -29.69
CA LYS A 312 -17.02 35.26 -29.00
C LYS A 312 -17.93 34.12 -28.49
N SER A 313 -19.22 34.38 -28.31
CA SER A 313 -20.12 33.46 -27.61
C SER A 313 -20.33 32.14 -28.37
N ALA A 314 -20.45 32.17 -29.70
CA ALA A 314 -20.62 30.94 -30.48
C ALA A 314 -19.33 30.09 -30.60
N PRO A 315 -18.15 30.65 -30.95
CA PRO A 315 -16.90 29.89 -31.01
C PRO A 315 -16.46 29.32 -29.66
N ALA A 316 -16.64 30.07 -28.57
CA ALA A 316 -16.25 29.64 -27.24
C ALA A 316 -17.09 28.45 -26.74
N ASN A 317 -18.40 28.51 -26.89
CA ASN A 317 -19.26 27.39 -26.53
C ASN A 317 -18.98 26.17 -27.42
N ALA A 318 -18.75 26.36 -28.72
CA ALA A 318 -18.42 25.27 -29.63
C ALA A 318 -17.14 24.53 -29.23
N ILE A 319 -16.08 25.25 -28.85
CA ILE A 319 -14.83 24.61 -28.43
C ILE A 319 -14.95 23.95 -27.06
N ILE A 320 -15.68 24.54 -26.11
CA ILE A 320 -15.91 23.95 -24.77
C ILE A 320 -16.63 22.60 -24.91
N PHE A 321 -17.75 22.56 -25.64
CA PHE A 321 -18.48 21.31 -25.88
C PHE A 321 -17.67 20.31 -26.69
N MET A 322 -16.95 20.76 -27.74
CA MET A 322 -16.08 19.89 -28.53
C MET A 322 -14.94 19.30 -27.69
N THR A 323 -14.28 20.08 -26.84
CA THR A 323 -13.22 19.61 -25.95
C THR A 323 -13.76 18.64 -24.91
N TYR A 324 -14.91 18.93 -24.29
CA TYR A 324 -15.56 18.01 -23.37
C TYR A 324 -15.92 16.68 -24.04
N GLU A 325 -16.53 16.74 -25.23
CA GLU A 325 -16.92 15.56 -26.01
C GLU A 325 -15.70 14.77 -26.50
N LEU A 326 -14.63 15.44 -26.95
CA LEU A 326 -13.38 14.79 -27.37
C LEU A 326 -12.65 14.13 -26.21
N LEU A 327 -12.58 14.77 -25.04
CA LEU A 327 -11.99 14.19 -23.84
C LEU A 327 -12.80 12.99 -23.34
N THR A 328 -14.13 13.11 -23.35
CA THR A 328 -15.04 12.02 -22.99
C THR A 328 -14.92 10.85 -23.99
N ARG A 329 -14.88 11.14 -25.29
CA ARG A 329 -14.68 10.14 -26.34
C ARG A 329 -13.30 9.52 -26.31
N GLN A 330 -12.24 10.28 -25.97
CA GLN A 330 -10.90 9.73 -25.79
C GLN A 330 -10.82 8.85 -24.54
N LEU A 331 -11.47 9.18 -23.44
CA LEU A 331 -11.58 8.28 -22.29
C LEU A 331 -12.39 7.02 -22.64
N GLN A 332 -13.49 7.17 -23.36
CA GLN A 332 -14.29 6.04 -23.85
C GLN A 332 -13.52 5.21 -24.87
N GLN A 333 -12.73 5.82 -25.76
CA GLN A 333 -11.84 5.14 -26.69
C GLN A 333 -10.61 4.58 -26.01
N LEU A 334 -10.12 5.12 -24.90
CA LEU A 334 -9.10 4.47 -24.05
C LEU A 334 -9.72 3.26 -23.34
N SER A 335 -11.00 3.32 -22.96
CA SER A 335 -11.76 2.17 -22.44
C SER A 335 -12.13 1.14 -23.51
N GLN A 336 -12.34 1.56 -24.76
CA GLN A 336 -12.69 0.70 -25.91
C GLN A 336 -11.46 0.23 -26.70
N SER A 337 -10.34 0.94 -26.67
CA SER A 337 -9.04 0.49 -27.22
C SER A 337 -8.32 -0.46 -26.27
N SER A 338 -8.64 -0.45 -24.96
CA SER A 338 -8.47 -1.62 -24.09
C SER A 338 -9.40 -2.78 -24.44
N SER A 339 -10.36 -2.59 -25.36
CA SER A 339 -11.33 -3.58 -25.84
C SER A 339 -11.16 -3.99 -27.32
N SER A 340 -10.19 -3.45 -28.07
CA SER A 340 -10.03 -3.76 -29.50
C SER A 340 -8.59 -3.68 -30.01
N VAL A 341 -7.88 -4.81 -30.06
CA VAL A 341 -6.84 -5.11 -31.07
C VAL A 341 -6.97 -6.57 -31.54
N GLU A 342 -6.88 -6.72 -32.86
CA GLU A 342 -7.23 -7.85 -33.73
C GLU A 342 -6.44 -9.17 -33.55
N PRO A 343 -7.00 -10.29 -34.08
CA PRO A 343 -6.48 -11.64 -33.87
C PRO A 343 -5.42 -12.02 -34.91
N ALA A 344 -4.24 -12.43 -34.46
CA ALA A 344 -3.21 -13.05 -35.30
C ALA A 344 -2.70 -14.35 -34.67
N THR A 345 -3.45 -15.44 -34.92
CA THR A 345 -3.02 -16.69 -35.57
C THR A 345 -4.18 -17.68 -35.53
N VAL A 346 -5.05 -17.55 -36.54
CA VAL A 346 -6.17 -18.46 -36.82
C VAL A 346 -5.57 -19.74 -37.39
N ASN A 347 -5.45 -20.78 -36.58
CA ASN A 347 -5.41 -22.17 -37.05
C ASN A 347 -5.84 -23.20 -35.97
N ASP A 348 -5.78 -22.86 -34.68
CA ASP A 348 -6.26 -23.75 -33.61
C ASP A 348 -7.77 -23.62 -33.30
N SER A 349 -8.41 -22.53 -33.75
CA SER A 349 -9.80 -22.21 -33.39
C SER A 349 -10.86 -22.85 -34.28
N LYS A 350 -10.48 -23.53 -35.36
CA LYS A 350 -11.44 -24.24 -36.23
C LYS A 350 -11.76 -25.65 -35.71
N GLU A 351 -10.79 -26.34 -35.11
CA GLU A 351 -11.00 -27.64 -34.46
C GLU A 351 -11.79 -27.51 -33.14
N GLU A 352 -11.61 -26.43 -32.38
CA GLU A 352 -12.40 -26.19 -31.16
C GLU A 352 -13.86 -25.82 -31.46
N LEU A 353 -14.11 -25.07 -32.54
CA LEU A 353 -15.47 -24.68 -32.93
C LEU A 353 -16.25 -25.87 -33.53
N ASP A 354 -15.59 -26.71 -34.33
CA ASP A 354 -16.19 -27.95 -34.86
C ASP A 354 -16.36 -29.01 -33.76
N SER A 355 -15.50 -29.02 -32.72
CA SER A 355 -15.67 -29.80 -31.49
C SER A 355 -16.86 -29.31 -30.64
N LEU A 356 -17.06 -28.00 -30.53
CA LEU A 356 -18.17 -27.38 -29.79
C LEU A 356 -19.52 -27.62 -30.49
N VAL A 357 -19.58 -27.51 -31.82
CA VAL A 357 -20.80 -27.80 -32.59
C VAL A 357 -21.14 -29.30 -32.56
N ASN A 358 -20.14 -30.19 -32.62
CA ASN A 358 -20.35 -31.64 -32.47
C ASN A 358 -20.67 -32.05 -31.02
N SER A 359 -20.21 -31.33 -30.01
CA SER A 359 -20.56 -31.56 -28.59
C SER A 359 -21.98 -31.10 -28.25
N MET A 360 -22.57 -30.17 -29.00
CA MET A 360 -23.97 -29.75 -28.81
C MET A 360 -24.99 -30.77 -29.33
N GLN A 361 -24.59 -31.75 -30.14
CA GLN A 361 -25.48 -32.78 -30.67
C GLN A 361 -25.55 -34.07 -29.83
N ASN A 362 -24.67 -34.24 -28.82
CA ASN A 362 -24.63 -35.44 -27.99
C ASN A 362 -25.01 -35.17 -26.52
N GLY A 363 -26.32 -35.09 -26.27
CA GLY A 363 -26.93 -35.73 -25.10
C GLY A 363 -26.82 -35.07 -23.71
N CYS A 364 -26.95 -33.75 -23.57
CA CYS A 364 -27.26 -33.12 -22.27
C CYS A 364 -28.30 -31.99 -22.43
N LYS A 365 -29.51 -32.21 -21.91
CA LYS A 365 -30.54 -31.17 -21.78
C LYS A 365 -30.02 -30.09 -20.82
N PHE A 366 -29.82 -28.87 -21.31
CA PHE A 366 -29.74 -27.69 -20.45
C PHE A 366 -31.11 -27.49 -19.81
N PHE A 367 -31.18 -27.54 -18.48
CA PHE A 367 -32.39 -27.21 -17.74
C PHE A 367 -32.45 -25.69 -17.56
N VAL A 368 -33.40 -25.05 -18.24
CA VAL A 368 -33.87 -23.71 -17.85
C VAL A 368 -34.73 -23.93 -16.60
N LEU A 369 -34.33 -23.35 -15.46
CA LEU A 369 -35.09 -23.45 -14.22
C LEU A 369 -36.40 -22.65 -14.38
N THR A 370 -37.55 -23.30 -14.18
CA THR A 370 -38.87 -22.66 -14.06
C THR A 370 -39.02 -22.03 -12.67
N GLU A 371 -39.90 -21.05 -12.50
CA GLU A 371 -40.13 -20.36 -11.19
C GLU A 371 -40.43 -21.35 -10.04
N GLU A 372 -41.21 -22.41 -10.28
CA GLU A 372 -41.48 -23.47 -9.29
C GLU A 372 -40.24 -24.30 -8.88
N SER A 373 -39.23 -24.40 -9.76
CA SER A 373 -38.00 -25.17 -9.48
C SER A 373 -36.96 -24.37 -8.67
N TYR A 374 -37.14 -23.06 -8.53
CA TYR A 374 -36.25 -22.20 -7.76
C TYR A 374 -36.43 -22.40 -6.25
N GLU A 375 -37.67 -22.67 -5.79
CA GLU A 375 -38.02 -22.93 -4.38
C GLU A 375 -37.46 -24.25 -3.83
N GLN A 376 -37.08 -25.22 -4.68
CA GLN A 376 -36.52 -26.53 -4.28
C GLN A 376 -35.02 -26.70 -4.62
N SER A 377 -34.31 -25.60 -4.83
CA SER A 377 -32.88 -25.61 -5.15
C SER A 377 -32.01 -25.73 -3.90
N VAL A 378 -30.91 -26.49 -4.02
CA VAL A 378 -29.86 -26.59 -3.00
C VAL A 378 -28.63 -25.87 -3.51
N THR A 379 -27.97 -25.16 -2.60
CA THR A 379 -26.69 -24.52 -2.87
C THR A 379 -25.56 -25.47 -2.47
N GLY A 380 -24.58 -25.66 -3.36
CA GLY A 380 -23.38 -26.42 -3.05
C GLY A 380 -22.16 -25.86 -3.76
N LYS A 381 -20.98 -26.23 -3.26
CA LYS A 381 -19.70 -25.74 -3.79
C LYS A 381 -19.09 -26.77 -4.73
N CYS A 382 -18.44 -26.30 -5.80
CA CYS A 382 -17.64 -27.18 -6.63
C CYS A 382 -16.39 -27.66 -5.87
N MET A 383 -16.12 -28.97 -5.89
CA MET A 383 -14.96 -29.59 -5.24
C MET A 383 -13.59 -29.17 -5.80
N CYS A 384 -13.54 -28.39 -6.89
CA CYS A 384 -12.30 -28.02 -7.56
C CYS A 384 -12.04 -26.50 -7.57
N CYS A 385 -13.03 -25.66 -7.88
CA CYS A 385 -12.83 -24.20 -7.92
C CYS A 385 -13.51 -23.46 -6.77
N ASN A 386 -14.18 -24.20 -5.87
CA ASN A 386 -14.95 -23.67 -4.75
C ASN A 386 -16.10 -22.72 -5.12
N SER A 387 -16.44 -22.58 -6.41
CA SER A 387 -17.56 -21.76 -6.84
C SER A 387 -18.87 -22.28 -6.27
N GLU A 388 -19.66 -21.36 -5.74
CA GLU A 388 -20.98 -21.63 -5.19
C GLU A 388 -22.01 -21.73 -6.32
N LEU A 389 -22.76 -22.83 -6.35
CA LEU A 389 -23.67 -23.19 -7.43
C LEU A 389 -25.00 -23.66 -6.84
N LYS A 390 -26.11 -23.16 -7.40
CA LYS A 390 -27.46 -23.64 -7.09
C LYS A 390 -27.87 -24.71 -8.10
N TYR A 391 -28.41 -25.83 -7.61
CA TYR A 391 -28.92 -26.92 -8.43
C TYR A 391 -30.13 -27.60 -7.76
N PRO A 392 -31.04 -28.22 -8.52
CA PRO A 392 -32.22 -28.87 -7.94
C PRO A 392 -31.85 -30.02 -6.98
N HIS A 393 -32.58 -30.19 -5.86
CA HIS A 393 -32.29 -31.26 -4.90
C HIS A 393 -32.37 -32.69 -5.50
N THR A 394 -33.04 -32.85 -6.65
CA THR A 394 -33.21 -34.12 -7.35
C THR A 394 -31.99 -34.58 -8.15
N VAL A 395 -31.00 -33.70 -8.41
CA VAL A 395 -29.82 -34.10 -9.18
C VAL A 395 -28.86 -34.95 -8.35
N SER A 396 -28.23 -35.94 -8.99
CA SER A 396 -27.18 -36.76 -8.38
C SER A 396 -25.76 -36.30 -8.73
N ARG A 397 -25.64 -35.38 -9.69
CA ARG A 397 -24.39 -34.79 -10.15
C ARG A 397 -24.63 -33.48 -10.90
N PHE A 398 -23.62 -32.62 -10.96
CA PHE A 398 -23.64 -31.41 -11.80
C PHE A 398 -22.26 -31.13 -12.41
N ARG A 399 -22.22 -30.42 -13.53
CA ARG A 399 -20.97 -29.93 -14.14
C ARG A 399 -20.78 -28.47 -13.76
N CYS A 400 -19.63 -28.12 -13.19
CA CYS A 400 -19.32 -26.75 -12.82
C CYS A 400 -19.09 -25.89 -14.09
N PRO A 401 -19.77 -24.74 -14.26
CA PRO A 401 -19.55 -23.86 -15.42
C PRO A 401 -18.19 -23.15 -15.37
N VAL A 402 -17.62 -22.96 -14.18
CA VAL A 402 -16.35 -22.23 -13.99
C VAL A 402 -15.11 -23.07 -14.30
N CYS A 403 -15.09 -24.36 -13.91
CA CYS A 403 -13.91 -25.23 -14.06
C CYS A 403 -14.17 -26.54 -14.83
N GLU A 404 -15.41 -26.77 -15.27
CA GLU A 404 -15.89 -27.94 -16.00
C GLU A 404 -15.81 -29.28 -15.24
N THR A 405 -15.39 -29.26 -13.97
CA THR A 405 -15.34 -30.46 -13.13
C THR A 405 -16.76 -30.97 -12.90
N VAL A 406 -16.95 -32.28 -13.08
CA VAL A 406 -18.19 -32.96 -12.78
C VAL A 406 -18.18 -33.38 -11.31
N ASN A 407 -19.15 -32.88 -10.55
CA ASN A 407 -19.30 -33.12 -9.13
C ASN A 407 -20.39 -34.15 -8.93
N ASP A 408 -20.02 -35.39 -8.58
CA ASP A 408 -20.96 -36.43 -8.20
C ASP A 408 -21.33 -36.24 -6.72
N LEU A 409 -22.62 -36.00 -6.42
CA LEU A 409 -23.13 -35.71 -5.07
C LEU A 409 -23.31 -36.97 -4.23
N LYS A 410 -23.48 -38.11 -4.91
CA LYS A 410 -23.53 -39.45 -4.34
C LYS A 410 -22.49 -40.31 -5.07
N PRO A 411 -21.85 -41.28 -4.39
CA PRO A 411 -20.92 -42.20 -5.05
C PRO A 411 -21.62 -42.91 -6.22
N HIS A 412 -21.02 -42.88 -7.41
CA HIS A 412 -21.58 -43.57 -8.56
C HIS A 412 -21.11 -45.05 -8.56
N VAL A 413 -21.97 -45.95 -8.09
CA VAL A 413 -21.65 -47.38 -7.84
C VAL A 413 -21.74 -48.27 -9.10
N ARG A 414 -22.01 -47.71 -10.30
CA ARG A 414 -22.24 -48.53 -11.51
C ARG A 414 -20.93 -49.20 -11.97
N GLN A 415 -20.70 -50.41 -11.47
CA GLN A 415 -19.67 -51.40 -11.84
C GLN A 415 -18.25 -50.83 -11.98
N GLN A 416 -17.64 -50.47 -10.86
CA GLN A 416 -16.20 -50.67 -10.71
C GLN A 416 -15.96 -52.19 -10.62
N LEU A 417 -15.94 -52.87 -11.77
CA LEU A 417 -15.23 -54.15 -11.85
C LEU A 417 -13.86 -53.90 -11.23
N MET A 418 -13.52 -54.63 -10.17
CA MET A 418 -12.25 -54.49 -9.46
C MET A 418 -11.11 -54.84 -10.42
N ASN A 419 -10.67 -53.85 -11.19
CA ASN A 419 -9.41 -53.94 -11.88
C ASN A 419 -8.32 -53.90 -10.80
N GLN A 420 -7.34 -54.79 -10.93
CA GLN A 420 -6.28 -54.96 -9.95
C GLN A 420 -5.53 -53.62 -9.75
N PRO A 421 -5.34 -53.15 -8.50
CA PRO A 421 -4.56 -51.94 -8.25
C PRO A 421 -3.12 -52.12 -8.74
N LEU A 422 -2.50 -51.01 -9.16
CA LEU A 422 -1.14 -51.05 -9.66
C LEU A 422 -0.16 -51.18 -8.49
N THR A 423 0.71 -52.18 -8.58
CA THR A 423 1.85 -52.36 -7.68
C THR A 423 3.14 -52.29 -8.48
N LEU A 424 4.24 -51.90 -7.84
CA LEU A 424 5.54 -51.84 -8.50
C LEU A 424 5.96 -53.22 -9.06
N LYS A 425 5.59 -54.30 -8.36
CA LYS A 425 5.84 -55.69 -8.80
C LYS A 425 5.07 -56.03 -10.08
N LEU A 426 3.77 -55.68 -10.14
CA LEU A 426 2.94 -55.90 -11.32
C LEU A 426 3.49 -55.12 -12.53
N LEU A 427 3.82 -53.83 -12.33
CA LEU A 427 4.38 -52.98 -13.37
C LEU A 427 5.71 -53.53 -13.91
N LYS A 428 6.65 -53.88 -13.04
CA LYS A 428 7.94 -54.47 -13.44
C LYS A 428 7.78 -55.78 -14.20
N ARG A 429 6.82 -56.63 -13.79
CA ARG A 429 6.51 -57.89 -14.48
C ARG A 429 6.00 -57.63 -15.90
N SER A 430 4.98 -56.79 -16.06
CA SER A 430 4.41 -56.47 -17.38
C SER A 430 5.44 -55.82 -18.31
N ILE A 431 6.32 -54.98 -17.78
CA ILE A 431 7.42 -54.38 -18.55
C ILE A 431 8.44 -55.42 -19.00
N ASN A 432 8.80 -56.37 -18.14
CA ASN A 432 9.73 -57.43 -18.52
C ASN A 432 9.16 -58.30 -19.64
N GLU A 433 7.85 -58.59 -19.61
CA GLU A 433 7.17 -59.32 -20.69
C GLU A 433 7.23 -58.55 -22.03
N CYS A 434 6.98 -57.24 -22.03
CA CYS A 434 7.11 -56.39 -23.23
C CYS A 434 8.57 -56.28 -23.71
N LYS A 435 9.54 -56.11 -22.80
CA LYS A 435 10.97 -56.06 -23.13
C LYS A 435 11.47 -57.38 -23.71
N LEU A 436 10.96 -58.52 -23.26
CA LEU A 436 11.28 -59.83 -23.85
C LEU A 436 10.74 -59.94 -25.27
N LYS A 437 9.50 -59.49 -25.53
CA LYS A 437 8.92 -59.42 -26.88
C LYS A 437 9.70 -58.48 -27.80
N GLU A 438 10.11 -57.32 -27.28
CA GLU A 438 10.97 -56.36 -28.00
C GLU A 438 12.32 -56.97 -28.35
N ARG A 439 13.01 -57.60 -27.39
CA ARG A 439 14.29 -58.28 -27.64
C ARG A 439 14.17 -59.44 -28.64
N ALA A 440 13.08 -60.21 -28.57
CA ALA A 440 12.83 -61.31 -29.51
C ALA A 440 12.63 -60.79 -30.94
N LYS A 441 11.83 -59.74 -31.13
CA LYS A 441 11.62 -59.12 -32.45
C LYS A 441 12.86 -58.40 -32.99
N ARG A 442 13.68 -57.80 -32.11
CA ARG A 442 14.91 -57.09 -32.52
C ARG A 442 15.96 -58.03 -33.12
N LYS A 443 15.86 -59.35 -32.83
CA LYS A 443 16.70 -60.39 -33.47
C LYS A 443 16.24 -60.73 -34.88
N THR A 444 14.98 -60.48 -35.22
CA THR A 444 14.40 -60.83 -36.54
C THR A 444 14.22 -59.64 -37.46
N THR A 445 14.11 -58.41 -36.93
CA THR A 445 13.77 -57.22 -37.73
C THR A 445 14.19 -55.92 -37.03
N ILE A 446 14.45 -54.86 -37.81
CA ILE A 446 14.62 -53.50 -37.28
C ILE A 446 13.28 -53.03 -36.72
N ILE A 447 13.24 -52.63 -35.45
CA ILE A 447 12.03 -52.14 -34.79
C ILE A 447 11.96 -50.63 -35.00
N ASP A 448 10.95 -50.18 -35.74
CA ASP A 448 10.59 -48.76 -35.81
C ASP A 448 9.76 -48.32 -34.59
N ASP A 449 9.55 -47.02 -34.42
CA ASP A 449 8.83 -46.49 -33.25
C ASP A 449 7.37 -46.98 -33.18
N LYS A 450 6.69 -47.18 -34.32
CA LYS A 450 5.31 -47.68 -34.35
C LYS A 450 5.20 -49.13 -33.90
N GLU A 451 6.14 -49.97 -34.29
CA GLU A 451 6.18 -51.36 -33.88
C GLU A 451 6.57 -51.46 -32.40
N ARG A 452 7.45 -50.57 -31.93
CA ARG A 452 7.73 -50.41 -30.49
C ARG A 452 6.48 -50.01 -29.71
N GLU A 453 5.68 -49.06 -30.20
CA GLU A 453 4.41 -48.67 -29.58
C GLU A 453 3.44 -49.87 -29.46
N ARG A 454 3.30 -50.68 -30.52
CA ARG A 454 2.46 -51.91 -30.50
C ARG A 454 2.92 -52.93 -29.47
N ILE A 455 4.22 -53.12 -29.29
CA ILE A 455 4.76 -54.06 -28.29
C ILE A 455 4.37 -53.64 -26.87
N TYR A 456 4.26 -52.33 -26.62
CA TYR A 456 3.93 -51.75 -25.32
C TYR A 456 2.42 -51.42 -25.16
N GLU A 457 1.58 -51.67 -26.16
CA GLU A 457 0.11 -51.50 -26.10
C GLU A 457 -0.56 -52.15 -24.86
N PRO A 458 -0.15 -53.35 -24.38
CA PRO A 458 -0.71 -53.92 -23.15
C PRO A 458 -0.46 -53.06 -21.90
N ILE A 459 0.73 -52.42 -21.83
CA ILE A 459 1.08 -51.53 -20.73
C ILE A 459 0.34 -50.20 -20.89
N GLU A 460 0.21 -49.69 -22.11
CA GLU A 460 -0.60 -48.52 -22.40
C GLU A 460 -2.04 -48.70 -21.88
N LYS A 461 -2.70 -49.82 -22.19
CA LYS A 461 -4.06 -50.13 -21.70
C LYS A 461 -4.12 -50.30 -20.19
N LEU A 462 -3.12 -50.93 -19.58
CA LEU A 462 -3.04 -51.09 -18.13
C LEU A 462 -2.96 -49.72 -17.44
N ILE A 463 -2.04 -48.86 -17.90
CA ILE A 463 -1.85 -47.50 -17.38
C ILE A 463 -3.11 -46.66 -17.61
N GLU A 464 -3.71 -46.71 -18.79
CA GLU A 464 -4.96 -46.01 -19.07
C GLU A 464 -6.07 -46.40 -18.10
N THR A 465 -6.24 -47.70 -17.87
CA THR A 465 -7.29 -48.25 -17.00
C THR A 465 -7.08 -47.85 -15.54
N VAL A 466 -5.85 -47.96 -15.04
CA VAL A 466 -5.54 -47.62 -13.65
C VAL A 466 -5.67 -46.12 -13.41
N PHE A 467 -5.02 -45.29 -14.24
CA PHE A 467 -4.95 -43.84 -14.02
C PHE A 467 -6.23 -43.08 -14.37
N SER A 468 -7.19 -43.71 -15.06
CA SER A 468 -8.52 -43.12 -15.30
C SER A 468 -9.56 -43.50 -14.23
N SER A 469 -9.22 -44.42 -13.32
CA SER A 469 -10.14 -44.94 -12.30
C SER A 469 -9.71 -44.52 -10.91
N TRP A 470 -10.60 -43.79 -10.21
CA TRP A 470 -10.36 -43.38 -8.82
C TRP A 470 -10.07 -44.60 -7.94
N VAL A 471 -10.87 -45.68 -8.01
CA VAL A 471 -10.64 -46.88 -7.18
C VAL A 471 -9.29 -47.52 -7.47
N CYS A 472 -8.92 -47.70 -8.74
CA CYS A 472 -7.67 -48.38 -9.05
C CYS A 472 -6.47 -47.57 -8.55
N LEU A 473 -6.43 -46.28 -8.86
CA LEU A 473 -5.31 -45.42 -8.48
C LEU A 473 -5.26 -45.19 -6.96
N ASN A 474 -6.40 -44.98 -6.31
CA ASN A 474 -6.48 -44.72 -4.86
C ASN A 474 -6.04 -45.93 -4.01
N HIS A 475 -6.14 -47.14 -4.54
CA HIS A 475 -5.65 -48.38 -3.91
C HIS A 475 -4.28 -48.85 -4.44
N SER A 476 -3.67 -48.11 -5.38
CA SER A 476 -2.34 -48.44 -5.91
C SER A 476 -1.22 -48.07 -4.94
N PHE A 477 -0.08 -48.76 -5.04
CA PHE A 477 1.13 -48.51 -4.23
C PHE A 477 0.92 -48.52 -2.70
N SER A 478 0.01 -49.35 -2.18
CA SER A 478 -0.21 -49.50 -0.74
C SER A 478 1.06 -49.96 0.00
N ASN A 479 1.33 -49.38 1.17
CA ASN A 479 2.36 -49.84 2.11
C ASN A 479 1.86 -50.91 3.09
N GLY A 480 0.58 -51.29 3.01
CA GLY A 480 -0.06 -52.26 3.90
C GLY A 480 -0.59 -51.68 5.22
N GLN A 481 -0.38 -50.39 5.49
CA GLN A 481 -0.92 -49.70 6.66
C GLN A 481 -2.26 -49.03 6.35
N GLU A 482 -3.10 -48.87 7.37
CA GLU A 482 -4.32 -48.06 7.25
C GLU A 482 -3.97 -46.56 7.19
N THR A 483 -4.82 -45.77 6.53
CA THR A 483 -4.61 -44.31 6.51
C THR A 483 -4.92 -43.75 7.89
N SER A 484 -3.95 -43.01 8.42
CA SER A 484 -4.01 -42.27 9.67
C SER A 484 -3.42 -40.87 9.47
N LEU A 485 -3.41 -40.06 10.53
CA LEU A 485 -2.73 -38.76 10.50
C LEU A 485 -1.22 -38.90 10.28
N GLN A 486 -0.60 -39.98 10.77
CA GLN A 486 0.84 -40.21 10.64
C GLN A 486 1.22 -40.87 9.32
N ASP A 487 0.35 -41.73 8.77
CA ASP A 487 0.64 -42.52 7.57
C ASP A 487 -0.48 -42.40 6.53
N SER A 488 -0.11 -42.03 5.31
CA SER A 488 -1.06 -41.91 4.19
C SER A 488 -1.60 -43.26 3.68
N GLY A 489 -0.94 -44.37 4.01
CA GLY A 489 -1.21 -45.72 3.50
C GLY A 489 -0.56 -45.99 2.14
N ILE A 490 0.39 -45.14 1.70
CA ILE A 490 1.03 -45.19 0.38
C ILE A 490 2.54 -45.33 0.55
N ASN A 491 3.14 -46.26 -0.19
CA ASN A 491 4.59 -46.35 -0.32
C ASN A 491 5.09 -45.34 -1.36
N MET A 492 5.44 -44.13 -0.91
CA MET A 492 5.90 -43.04 -1.78
C MET A 492 7.16 -43.40 -2.59
N ASN A 493 8.03 -44.28 -2.08
CA ASN A 493 9.22 -44.71 -2.80
C ASN A 493 8.86 -45.61 -3.99
N ASP A 494 7.93 -46.55 -3.77
CA ASP A 494 7.41 -47.39 -4.85
C ASP A 494 6.68 -46.55 -5.91
N THR A 495 5.94 -45.53 -5.50
CA THR A 495 5.26 -44.59 -6.41
C THR A 495 6.27 -43.83 -7.27
N ARG A 496 7.31 -43.23 -6.68
CA ARG A 496 8.34 -42.49 -7.42
C ARG A 496 9.11 -43.39 -8.38
N GLU A 497 9.47 -44.60 -7.94
CA GLU A 497 10.14 -45.58 -8.78
C GLU A 497 9.24 -46.03 -9.95
N ALA A 498 7.94 -46.19 -9.71
CA ALA A 498 6.99 -46.50 -10.77
C ALA A 498 6.93 -45.38 -11.84
N TYR A 499 6.83 -44.11 -11.43
CA TYR A 499 6.91 -42.99 -12.38
C TYR A 499 8.23 -42.96 -13.15
N ARG A 500 9.36 -43.12 -12.45
CA ARG A 500 10.69 -43.18 -13.10
C ARG A 500 10.74 -44.28 -14.17
N ILE A 501 10.14 -45.43 -13.92
CA ILE A 501 10.07 -46.53 -14.88
C ILE A 501 9.13 -46.18 -16.05
N ILE A 502 7.93 -45.65 -15.78
CA ILE A 502 6.94 -45.27 -16.81
C ILE A 502 7.51 -44.23 -17.77
N LEU A 503 8.29 -43.27 -17.27
CA LEU A 503 8.88 -42.22 -18.10
C LEU A 503 10.01 -42.69 -19.01
N ASN A 504 10.53 -43.90 -18.79
CA ASN A 504 11.47 -44.55 -19.71
C ASN A 504 10.76 -45.40 -20.79
N MET A 505 9.42 -45.42 -20.81
CA MET A 505 8.60 -46.16 -21.78
C MET A 505 8.34 -45.33 -23.04
N PRO A 506 7.82 -45.93 -24.14
CA PRO A 506 7.50 -45.19 -25.35
C PRO A 506 6.41 -44.13 -25.11
N VAL A 507 6.38 -43.09 -25.97
CA VAL A 507 5.60 -41.85 -25.78
C VAL A 507 4.09 -42.11 -25.69
N ASN A 508 3.56 -43.14 -26.37
CA ASN A 508 2.14 -43.54 -26.26
C ASN A 508 1.73 -43.87 -24.81
N VAL A 509 2.58 -44.57 -24.05
CA VAL A 509 2.32 -44.91 -22.64
C VAL A 509 2.27 -43.66 -21.78
N ILE A 510 3.22 -42.74 -21.98
CA ILE A 510 3.29 -41.47 -21.22
C ILE A 510 2.07 -40.59 -21.54
N ARG A 511 1.72 -40.46 -22.82
CA ARG A 511 0.54 -39.70 -23.27
C ARG A 511 -0.76 -40.29 -22.73
N SER A 512 -0.88 -41.61 -22.74
CA SER A 512 -2.03 -42.32 -22.19
C SER A 512 -2.19 -42.07 -20.69
N MET A 513 -1.09 -42.12 -19.91
CA MET A 513 -1.08 -41.75 -18.50
C MET A 513 -1.57 -40.32 -18.27
N MET A 514 -1.00 -39.34 -18.96
CA MET A 514 -1.34 -37.92 -18.78
C MET A 514 -2.80 -37.63 -19.15
N SER A 515 -3.29 -38.25 -20.23
CA SER A 515 -4.70 -38.15 -20.66
C SER A 515 -5.65 -38.83 -19.67
N ALA A 516 -5.28 -39.98 -19.13
CA ALA A 516 -6.05 -40.71 -18.12
C ALA A 516 -6.17 -39.91 -16.81
N ILE A 517 -5.07 -39.30 -16.35
CA ILE A 517 -5.07 -38.42 -15.17
C ILE A 517 -5.98 -37.20 -15.39
N ASP A 518 -5.94 -36.58 -16.58
CA ASP A 518 -6.81 -35.43 -16.89
C ASP A 518 -8.30 -35.80 -16.82
N ARG A 519 -8.67 -36.98 -17.34
CA ARG A 519 -10.04 -37.50 -17.26
C ARG A 519 -10.45 -37.80 -15.82
N LEU A 520 -9.57 -38.42 -15.03
CA LEU A 520 -9.82 -38.71 -13.62
C LEU A 520 -10.06 -37.44 -12.81
N LEU A 521 -9.20 -36.42 -12.97
CA LEU A 521 -9.34 -35.15 -12.25
C LEU A 521 -10.57 -34.34 -12.70
N LYS A 522 -11.03 -34.49 -13.95
CA LYS A 522 -12.30 -33.90 -14.42
C LYS A 522 -13.53 -34.50 -13.73
N ARG A 523 -13.46 -35.79 -13.35
CA ARG A 523 -14.55 -36.49 -12.67
C ARG A 523 -14.03 -37.66 -11.81
N PRO A 524 -13.69 -37.42 -10.53
CA PRO A 524 -13.31 -38.48 -9.61
C PRO A 524 -14.42 -39.52 -9.34
N ALA A 525 -15.67 -39.20 -9.68
CA ALA A 525 -16.87 -40.04 -9.51
C ALA A 525 -17.27 -40.34 -8.06
N VAL A 526 -16.56 -39.76 -7.09
CA VAL A 526 -16.86 -39.87 -5.66
C VAL A 526 -16.71 -38.50 -4.96
N PRO A 527 -17.51 -38.21 -3.92
CA PRO A 527 -17.24 -37.11 -3.01
C PRO A 527 -15.98 -37.37 -2.18
N LEU A 528 -15.02 -36.43 -2.18
CA LEU A 528 -13.77 -36.54 -1.43
C LEU A 528 -13.95 -35.95 -0.03
N ARG A 529 -14.30 -36.80 0.95
CA ARG A 529 -14.62 -36.35 2.32
C ARG A 529 -13.71 -36.94 3.39
N ARG A 530 -13.09 -38.09 3.14
CA ARG A 530 -12.24 -38.79 4.12
C ARG A 530 -10.80 -38.80 3.66
N MET A 531 -9.86 -38.90 4.60
CA MET A 531 -8.42 -39.02 4.30
C MET A 531 -8.08 -40.18 3.35
N VAL A 532 -8.81 -41.30 3.44
CA VAL A 532 -8.62 -42.44 2.53
C VAL A 532 -9.00 -42.12 1.08
N ASP A 533 -9.86 -41.13 0.83
CA ASP A 533 -10.39 -40.85 -0.50
C ASP A 533 -9.41 -40.05 -1.38
N ILE A 534 -8.37 -39.47 -0.76
CA ILE A 534 -7.44 -38.52 -1.40
C ILE A 534 -6.07 -39.11 -1.73
N ARG A 535 -5.84 -40.42 -1.49
CA ARG A 535 -4.54 -41.09 -1.75
C ARG A 535 -4.10 -40.94 -3.20
N PHE A 536 -5.03 -41.03 -4.15
CA PHE A 536 -4.74 -40.86 -5.57
C PHE A 536 -4.13 -39.48 -5.91
N LEU A 537 -4.49 -38.42 -5.17
CA LEU A 537 -3.92 -37.08 -5.37
C LEU A 537 -2.44 -37.04 -4.96
N LEU A 538 -2.07 -37.73 -3.87
CA LEU A 538 -0.68 -37.85 -3.46
C LEU A 538 0.13 -38.62 -4.50
N ILE A 539 -0.42 -39.69 -5.06
CA ILE A 539 0.21 -40.44 -6.15
C ILE A 539 0.44 -39.51 -7.35
N ILE A 540 -0.58 -38.75 -7.78
CA ILE A 540 -0.45 -37.81 -8.91
C ILE A 540 0.60 -36.72 -8.64
N LEU A 541 0.69 -36.20 -7.41
CA LEU A 541 1.68 -35.18 -7.02
C LEU A 541 3.14 -35.66 -7.11
N GLU A 542 3.39 -36.97 -7.09
CA GLU A 542 4.72 -37.55 -7.29
C GLU A 542 5.09 -37.72 -8.79
N ASN A 543 4.21 -37.37 -9.72
CA ASN A 543 4.53 -37.37 -11.14
C ASN A 543 5.52 -36.24 -11.49
N PRO A 544 6.77 -36.54 -11.89
CA PRO A 544 7.78 -35.50 -12.12
C PRO A 544 7.51 -34.69 -13.38
N LEU A 545 6.65 -35.16 -14.30
CA LEU A 545 6.24 -34.36 -15.46
C LEU A 545 5.49 -33.09 -15.05
N LEU A 546 4.83 -33.07 -13.88
CA LEU A 546 4.16 -31.87 -13.40
C LEU A 546 5.10 -30.66 -13.28
N ALA A 547 6.39 -30.89 -12.99
CA ALA A 547 7.41 -29.85 -12.86
C ALA A 547 8.25 -29.63 -14.14
N GLN A 548 8.26 -30.56 -15.08
CA GLN A 548 9.16 -30.54 -16.24
C GLN A 548 8.51 -29.94 -17.48
N HIS A 549 9.03 -28.81 -17.97
CA HIS A 549 8.57 -28.16 -19.22
C HIS A 549 9.26 -28.68 -20.49
N ASN A 550 10.19 -29.63 -20.37
CA ASN A 550 11.11 -30.05 -21.43
C ASN A 550 10.46 -30.93 -22.52
N PHE A 551 9.16 -31.23 -22.45
CA PHE A 551 8.41 -32.02 -23.43
C PHE A 551 7.31 -31.17 -24.08
N PRO A 552 7.60 -30.49 -25.21
CA PRO A 552 6.68 -29.53 -25.83
C PRO A 552 5.31 -30.10 -26.22
N ALA A 553 5.25 -31.38 -26.63
CA ALA A 553 4.01 -32.02 -27.07
C ALA A 553 3.03 -32.35 -25.92
N GLU A 554 3.53 -32.38 -24.69
CA GLU A 554 2.81 -32.77 -23.48
C GLU A 554 2.52 -31.56 -22.57
N THR A 555 3.11 -30.40 -22.86
CA THR A 555 2.90 -29.13 -22.15
C THR A 555 1.42 -28.75 -22.01
N LYS A 556 0.57 -29.15 -22.96
CA LYS A 556 -0.89 -28.93 -22.90
C LYS A 556 -1.56 -29.57 -21.69
N TYR A 557 -1.00 -30.65 -21.14
CA TYR A 557 -1.55 -31.32 -19.97
C TYR A 557 -1.09 -30.66 -18.67
N HIS A 558 0.16 -30.20 -18.56
CA HIS A 558 0.73 -29.68 -17.30
C HIS A 558 -0.16 -28.64 -16.62
N HIS A 559 -0.56 -27.60 -17.35
CA HIS A 559 -1.39 -26.54 -16.78
C HIS A 559 -2.79 -27.04 -16.38
N ASN A 560 -3.36 -27.96 -17.16
CA ASN A 560 -4.69 -28.53 -16.94
C ASN A 560 -4.73 -29.49 -15.76
N LEU A 561 -3.67 -30.26 -15.55
CA LEU A 561 -3.51 -31.14 -14.40
C LEU A 561 -3.28 -30.32 -13.13
N LEU A 562 -2.28 -29.42 -13.13
CA LEU A 562 -1.94 -28.61 -11.96
C LEU A 562 -3.11 -27.78 -11.45
N LYS A 563 -3.83 -27.07 -12.35
CA LYS A 563 -4.99 -26.28 -11.94
C LYS A 563 -6.07 -27.12 -11.26
N ARG A 564 -6.25 -28.39 -11.66
CA ARG A 564 -7.24 -29.29 -11.06
C ARG A 564 -6.74 -29.96 -9.79
N VAL A 565 -5.48 -30.40 -9.75
CA VAL A 565 -4.85 -30.98 -8.56
C VAL A 565 -4.87 -29.96 -7.42
N PHE A 566 -4.38 -28.74 -7.67
CA PHE A 566 -4.39 -27.67 -6.67
C PHE A 566 -5.81 -27.24 -6.30
N GLY A 567 -6.71 -27.15 -7.29
CA GLY A 567 -8.12 -26.88 -7.08
C GLY A 567 -8.75 -27.86 -6.08
N ILE A 568 -8.66 -29.17 -6.37
CA ILE A 568 -9.22 -30.22 -5.53
C ILE A 568 -8.59 -30.20 -4.14
N LEU A 569 -7.26 -30.19 -4.03
CA LEU A 569 -6.56 -30.16 -2.74
C LEU A 569 -6.99 -28.97 -1.88
N SER A 570 -7.13 -27.79 -2.48
CA SER A 570 -7.52 -26.57 -1.77
C SER A 570 -8.96 -26.60 -1.23
N CYS A 571 -9.84 -27.38 -1.84
CA CYS A 571 -11.28 -27.45 -1.52
C CYS A 571 -11.65 -28.65 -0.62
N LEU A 572 -10.67 -29.45 -0.17
CA LEU A 572 -10.90 -30.53 0.77
C LEU A 572 -11.37 -29.99 2.14
N ASN A 573 -11.95 -30.85 2.96
CA ASN A 573 -12.35 -30.49 4.32
C ASN A 573 -11.15 -30.46 5.29
N ASN A 574 -11.37 -29.91 6.48
CA ASN A 574 -10.33 -29.76 7.50
C ASN A 574 -9.68 -31.10 7.88
N GLU A 575 -10.44 -32.19 7.98
CA GLU A 575 -9.90 -33.53 8.28
C GLU A 575 -8.83 -33.95 7.26
N CYS A 576 -9.14 -33.81 5.97
CA CYS A 576 -8.18 -34.09 4.90
C CYS A 576 -7.00 -33.12 4.90
N HIS A 577 -7.21 -31.83 5.16
CA HIS A 577 -6.12 -30.85 5.27
C HIS A 577 -5.18 -31.17 6.44
N HIS A 578 -5.69 -31.58 7.59
CA HIS A 578 -4.85 -32.03 8.72
C HIS A 578 -4.03 -33.27 8.35
N GLY A 579 -4.63 -34.25 7.66
CA GLY A 579 -3.88 -35.39 7.11
C GLY A 579 -2.75 -34.94 6.17
N LEU A 580 -3.05 -34.08 5.19
CA LEU A 580 -2.06 -33.56 4.24
C LEU A 580 -0.91 -32.81 4.93
N VAL A 581 -1.19 -31.94 5.90
CA VAL A 581 -0.16 -31.20 6.64
C VAL A 581 0.80 -32.16 7.35
N ASN A 582 0.28 -33.18 8.03
CA ASN A 582 1.11 -34.19 8.72
C ASN A 582 1.91 -35.07 7.75
N TRP A 583 1.32 -35.46 6.62
CA TRP A 583 2.06 -36.23 5.62
C TRP A 583 3.13 -35.40 4.93
N PHE A 584 2.87 -34.11 4.62
CA PHE A 584 3.91 -33.23 4.08
C PHE A 584 5.01 -32.91 5.11
N SER A 585 4.67 -32.86 6.40
CA SER A 585 5.67 -32.69 7.47
C SER A 585 6.58 -33.91 7.63
N SER A 586 6.19 -35.09 7.13
CA SER A 586 7.05 -36.28 7.07
C SER A 586 7.84 -36.45 5.75
N TYR A 587 7.61 -35.64 4.72
CA TYR A 587 8.35 -35.70 3.44
C TYR A 587 9.87 -35.50 3.61
N PRO A 588 10.73 -36.19 2.85
CA PRO A 588 12.16 -35.83 2.77
C PRO A 588 12.36 -34.38 2.28
N LEU A 589 13.39 -33.68 2.77
CA LEU A 589 13.67 -32.27 2.46
C LEU A 589 13.59 -31.94 0.96
N ARG A 590 14.33 -32.67 0.12
CA ARG A 590 14.33 -32.47 -1.34
C ARG A 590 12.96 -32.63 -1.98
N ASN A 591 12.16 -33.57 -1.49
CA ASN A 591 10.81 -33.79 -2.01
C ASN A 591 9.89 -32.66 -1.56
N PHE A 592 10.08 -32.13 -0.36
CA PHE A 592 9.32 -30.98 0.14
C PHE A 592 9.62 -29.71 -0.66
N GLU A 593 10.92 -29.38 -0.86
CA GLU A 593 11.39 -28.27 -1.71
C GLU A 593 10.81 -28.38 -3.12
N SER A 594 10.88 -29.57 -3.75
CA SER A 594 10.35 -29.75 -5.10
C SER A 594 8.84 -29.46 -5.23
N LYS A 595 8.07 -29.56 -4.13
CA LYS A 595 6.64 -29.25 -4.11
C LYS A 595 6.39 -27.76 -3.94
N ILE A 596 7.23 -27.07 -3.17
CA ILE A 596 7.25 -25.61 -3.10
C ILE A 596 7.56 -25.03 -4.48
N ASP A 597 8.65 -25.49 -5.11
CA ASP A 597 9.07 -25.07 -6.46
C ASP A 597 7.96 -25.24 -7.50
N LEU A 598 7.26 -26.38 -7.44
CA LEU A 598 6.15 -26.68 -8.36
C LEU A 598 5.01 -25.66 -8.23
N ILE A 599 4.63 -25.32 -7.00
CA ILE A 599 3.54 -24.36 -6.76
C ILE A 599 4.02 -22.94 -7.09
N HIS A 600 5.25 -22.58 -6.76
CA HIS A 600 5.86 -21.31 -7.13
C HIS A 600 5.90 -21.11 -8.64
N ALA A 601 6.39 -22.08 -9.40
CA ALA A 601 6.41 -22.01 -10.86
C ALA A 601 5.01 -21.79 -11.44
N PHE A 602 4.00 -22.47 -10.89
CA PHE A 602 2.61 -22.29 -11.27
C PHE A 602 2.07 -20.89 -10.92
N LEU A 603 2.29 -20.40 -9.69
CA LEU A 603 1.89 -19.07 -9.25
C LEU A 603 2.57 -17.98 -10.09
N SER A 604 3.89 -18.04 -10.26
CA SER A 604 4.69 -17.10 -11.05
C SER A 604 4.18 -17.02 -12.49
N HIS A 605 3.88 -18.16 -13.12
CA HIS A 605 3.29 -18.19 -14.45
C HIS A 605 1.90 -17.52 -14.51
N ARG A 606 1.02 -17.80 -13.53
CA ARG A 606 -0.32 -17.18 -13.47
C ARG A 606 -0.26 -15.68 -13.18
N ILE A 607 0.59 -15.25 -12.25
CA ILE A 607 0.79 -13.83 -11.91
C ILE A 607 1.33 -13.08 -13.13
N SER A 608 2.35 -13.62 -13.80
CA SER A 608 2.87 -13.03 -15.05
C SER A 608 1.79 -12.88 -16.13
N ARG A 609 0.89 -13.87 -16.25
CA ARG A 609 -0.26 -13.79 -17.16
C ARG A 609 -1.30 -12.76 -16.69
N ALA A 610 -1.60 -12.68 -15.40
CA ALA A 610 -2.53 -11.70 -14.83
C ALA A 610 -2.03 -10.26 -15.04
N ARG A 611 -0.71 -10.04 -14.95
CA ARG A 611 -0.07 -8.74 -15.27
C ARG A 611 -0.24 -8.33 -16.73
N ARG A 612 -0.36 -9.29 -17.65
CA ARG A 612 -0.63 -9.05 -19.07
C ARG A 612 -2.13 -8.98 -19.40
N SER A 613 -3.00 -9.14 -18.40
CA SER A 613 -4.45 -9.19 -18.61
C SER A 613 -5.01 -7.81 -18.96
N PRO A 614 -5.91 -7.72 -19.96
CA PRO A 614 -6.55 -6.46 -20.34
C PRO A 614 -7.53 -5.93 -19.28
N LEU A 615 -7.97 -6.77 -18.33
CA LEU A 615 -8.83 -6.39 -17.20
C LEU A 615 -8.15 -5.41 -16.21
N GLY A 616 -6.84 -5.19 -16.34
CA GLY A 616 -6.06 -4.42 -15.38
C GLY A 616 -5.83 -5.15 -14.05
N LEU A 617 -4.81 -4.74 -13.30
CA LEU A 617 -4.60 -5.11 -11.90
C LEU A 617 -5.37 -4.11 -11.02
N PRO A 618 -6.17 -4.54 -10.01
CA PRO A 618 -6.16 -5.85 -9.34
C PRO A 618 -7.10 -6.94 -9.91
N ALA A 619 -8.11 -6.56 -10.71
CA ALA A 619 -9.24 -7.42 -11.08
C ALA A 619 -8.86 -8.75 -11.75
N ALA A 620 -7.72 -8.81 -12.44
CA ALA A 620 -7.28 -10.00 -13.17
C ALA A 620 -6.89 -11.21 -12.29
N TYR A 621 -6.29 -11.01 -11.11
CA TYR A 621 -5.93 -12.13 -10.22
C TYR A 621 -6.96 -12.37 -9.11
N GLU A 622 -7.67 -11.33 -8.66
CA GLU A 622 -8.70 -11.45 -7.60
C GLU A 622 -9.79 -12.48 -7.96
N ALA A 623 -10.14 -12.58 -9.25
CA ALA A 623 -11.13 -13.51 -9.76
C ALA A 623 -10.56 -14.87 -10.23
N ASP A 624 -9.22 -15.04 -10.24
CA ASP A 624 -8.60 -16.27 -10.72
C ASP A 624 -8.55 -17.33 -9.62
N TRP A 625 -9.56 -18.21 -9.62
CA TRP A 625 -9.67 -19.33 -8.68
C TRP A 625 -8.41 -20.22 -8.64
N LYS A 626 -7.61 -20.24 -9.73
CA LYS A 626 -6.40 -21.06 -9.82
C LYS A 626 -5.29 -20.51 -8.95
N ILE A 627 -5.14 -19.19 -8.90
CA ILE A 627 -4.20 -18.51 -8.00
C ILE A 627 -4.64 -18.78 -6.56
N ALA A 628 -5.92 -18.54 -6.24
CA ALA A 628 -6.46 -18.79 -4.91
C ALA A 628 -6.25 -20.25 -4.44
N SER A 629 -6.45 -21.22 -5.34
CA SER A 629 -6.26 -22.64 -5.02
C SER A 629 -4.80 -22.99 -4.79
N ALA A 630 -3.90 -22.49 -5.64
CA ALA A 630 -2.46 -22.72 -5.49
C ALA A 630 -1.91 -22.07 -4.21
N SER A 631 -2.33 -20.85 -3.87
CA SER A 631 -1.96 -20.18 -2.61
C SER A 631 -2.44 -20.95 -1.38
N ARG A 632 -3.66 -21.52 -1.42
CA ARG A 632 -4.17 -22.41 -0.36
C ARG A 632 -3.35 -23.70 -0.22
N VAL A 633 -2.95 -24.31 -1.34
CA VAL A 633 -2.10 -25.52 -1.29
C VAL A 633 -0.70 -25.16 -0.76
N MET A 634 -0.16 -24.01 -1.12
CA MET A 634 1.09 -23.51 -0.51
C MET A 634 0.92 -23.31 0.99
N ALA A 635 -0.24 -22.83 1.45
CA ALA A 635 -0.54 -22.69 2.89
C ALA A 635 -0.50 -24.03 3.64
N LEU A 636 -0.87 -25.14 2.99
CA LEU A 636 -0.75 -26.48 3.58
C LEU A 636 0.71 -26.90 3.75
N LEU A 637 1.56 -26.68 2.74
CA LEU A 637 3.01 -26.90 2.87
C LEU A 637 3.60 -25.98 3.92
N PHE A 638 3.18 -24.72 3.96
CA PHE A 638 3.64 -23.75 4.93
C PHE A 638 3.29 -24.17 6.37
N ALA A 639 2.07 -24.65 6.61
CA ALA A 639 1.65 -25.21 7.89
C ALA A 639 2.48 -26.45 8.27
N ALA A 640 2.82 -27.31 7.29
CA ALA A 640 3.69 -28.46 7.51
C ALA A 640 5.14 -28.03 7.85
N ASN A 641 5.64 -26.96 7.23
CA ASN A 641 6.93 -26.40 7.57
C ASN A 641 6.95 -25.83 8.99
N ASN A 642 5.88 -25.18 9.46
CA ASN A 642 5.81 -24.70 10.85
C ASN A 642 5.88 -25.82 11.90
N GLN A 643 5.50 -27.06 11.55
CA GLN A 643 5.60 -28.21 12.44
C GLN A 643 7.00 -28.84 12.45
N SER A 644 7.68 -28.86 11.30
CA SER A 644 8.93 -29.61 11.10
C SER A 644 10.18 -28.74 10.89
N ASN A 645 10.02 -27.44 10.72
CA ASN A 645 11.04 -26.43 10.43
C ASN A 645 12.10 -26.88 9.40
N LYS A 646 11.64 -27.35 8.23
CA LYS A 646 12.50 -27.97 7.20
C LYS A 646 13.26 -26.97 6.36
N VAL A 647 12.59 -25.90 5.94
CA VAL A 647 13.12 -24.87 5.06
C VAL A 647 12.92 -23.49 5.66
N HIS A 648 13.77 -22.54 5.28
CA HIS A 648 13.65 -21.15 5.72
C HIS A 648 12.39 -20.48 5.17
N ILE A 649 11.86 -19.47 5.88
CA ILE A 649 10.65 -18.74 5.49
C ILE A 649 10.79 -18.08 4.10
N SER A 650 12.00 -17.64 3.75
CA SER A 650 12.29 -17.00 2.46
C SER A 650 12.00 -17.90 1.26
N GLU A 651 12.08 -19.23 1.44
CA GLU A 651 11.76 -20.21 0.38
C GLU A 651 10.27 -20.19 0.00
N PHE A 652 9.40 -19.61 0.84
CA PHE A 652 7.98 -19.45 0.52
C PHE A 652 7.66 -18.14 -0.21
N TYR A 653 8.55 -17.14 -0.17
CA TYR A 653 8.34 -15.87 -0.86
C TYR A 653 8.30 -16.08 -2.37
N ASN A 654 7.26 -15.55 -3.01
CA ASN A 654 7.16 -15.54 -4.46
C ASN A 654 7.43 -14.13 -4.97
N THR A 655 8.63 -13.87 -5.47
CA THR A 655 9.06 -12.54 -5.93
C THR A 655 8.18 -11.97 -7.05
N MET A 656 7.42 -12.80 -7.78
CA MET A 656 6.46 -12.28 -8.77
C MET A 656 5.27 -11.59 -8.11
N ALA A 657 4.91 -11.97 -6.88
CA ALA A 657 3.87 -11.30 -6.10
C ALA A 657 4.28 -9.85 -5.75
N ASP A 658 5.57 -9.54 -5.67
CA ASP A 658 6.06 -8.19 -5.33
C ASP A 658 5.80 -7.15 -6.43
N TYR A 659 5.53 -7.61 -7.67
CA TYR A 659 5.25 -6.75 -8.81
C TYR A 659 3.76 -6.46 -9.04
N ILE A 660 2.88 -6.96 -8.18
CA ILE A 660 1.46 -6.59 -8.22
C ILE A 660 1.25 -5.26 -7.50
N ASN A 661 0.09 -4.63 -7.71
CA ASN A 661 -0.29 -3.47 -6.89
C ASN A 661 -0.65 -3.94 -5.47
N LEU A 662 0.38 -4.11 -4.64
CA LEU A 662 0.25 -4.59 -3.25
C LEU A 662 -0.51 -3.61 -2.36
N MET A 663 -0.44 -2.30 -2.64
CA MET A 663 -1.21 -1.31 -1.87
C MET A 663 -2.71 -1.49 -2.10
N GLY A 664 -3.13 -1.67 -3.37
CA GLY A 664 -4.53 -1.99 -3.68
C GLY A 664 -4.97 -3.37 -3.15
N ASP A 665 -4.07 -4.37 -3.16
CA ASP A 665 -4.32 -5.69 -2.56
C ASP A 665 -4.52 -5.59 -1.04
N PHE A 666 -3.69 -4.79 -0.36
CA PHE A 666 -3.78 -4.53 1.08
C PHE A 666 -5.11 -3.84 1.44
N GLU A 667 -5.52 -2.82 0.69
CA GLU A 667 -6.82 -2.15 0.88
C GLU A 667 -8.00 -3.12 0.63
N SER A 668 -7.92 -3.96 -0.41
CA SER A 668 -8.93 -4.98 -0.74
C SER A 668 -9.05 -6.06 0.35
N TRP A 669 -7.92 -6.43 0.95
CA TRP A 669 -7.86 -7.35 2.09
C TRP A 669 -8.39 -6.70 3.38
N GLN A 670 -7.98 -5.47 3.68
CA GLN A 670 -8.38 -4.73 4.86
C GLN A 670 -9.88 -4.41 4.87
N SER A 671 -10.46 -4.11 3.71
CA SER A 671 -11.90 -3.88 3.53
C SER A 671 -12.75 -5.16 3.60
N GLN A 672 -12.14 -6.34 3.80
CA GLN A 672 -12.81 -7.63 3.86
C GLN A 672 -13.73 -7.89 2.66
N SER A 673 -13.31 -7.48 1.46
CA SER A 673 -14.11 -7.52 0.22
C SER A 673 -14.61 -8.92 -0.21
N GLY A 674 -14.19 -9.98 0.47
CA GLY A 674 -14.49 -11.39 0.15
C GLY A 674 -13.69 -11.92 -1.05
N LYS A 675 -12.94 -11.07 -1.74
CA LYS A 675 -12.11 -11.44 -2.87
C LYS A 675 -10.79 -12.08 -2.43
N PHE A 676 -10.12 -12.76 -3.36
CA PHE A 676 -8.76 -13.22 -3.12
C PHE A 676 -7.81 -12.03 -3.08
N ALA A 677 -6.96 -11.99 -2.06
CA ALA A 677 -5.88 -11.03 -1.93
C ALA A 677 -4.60 -11.77 -1.48
N PHE A 678 -3.44 -11.37 -1.98
CA PHE A 678 -2.17 -11.96 -1.56
C PHE A 678 -1.86 -11.67 -0.08
N CYS A 679 -2.36 -10.56 0.46
CA CYS A 679 -2.27 -10.24 1.89
C CYS A 679 -2.98 -11.27 2.79
N GLN A 680 -3.86 -12.13 2.25
CA GLN A 680 -4.41 -13.29 2.98
C GLN A 680 -3.37 -14.41 3.18
N TYR A 681 -2.30 -14.41 2.39
CA TYR A 681 -1.20 -15.37 2.42
C TYR A 681 0.14 -14.63 2.55
N PRO A 682 0.41 -13.94 3.67
CA PRO A 682 1.58 -13.06 3.79
C PRO A 682 2.92 -13.76 3.57
N PHE A 683 3.00 -15.08 3.80
CA PHE A 683 4.20 -15.88 3.54
C PHE A 683 4.58 -15.99 2.05
N LEU A 684 3.70 -15.57 1.12
CA LEU A 684 4.02 -15.48 -0.31
C LEU A 684 4.63 -14.12 -0.70
N ILE A 685 4.50 -13.12 0.16
CA ILE A 685 4.96 -11.75 -0.09
C ILE A 685 6.34 -11.59 0.54
N SER A 686 7.31 -11.01 -0.18
CA SER A 686 8.65 -10.82 0.36
C SER A 686 8.68 -9.79 1.49
N MET A 687 9.74 -9.86 2.31
CA MET A 687 9.97 -8.90 3.39
C MET A 687 9.96 -7.44 2.90
N GLY A 688 10.65 -7.16 1.79
CA GLY A 688 10.73 -5.80 1.25
C GLY A 688 9.38 -5.25 0.77
N SER A 689 8.52 -6.11 0.25
CA SER A 689 7.14 -5.73 -0.12
C SER A 689 6.27 -5.44 1.09
N LYS A 690 6.36 -6.24 2.15
CA LYS A 690 5.64 -5.99 3.40
C LYS A 690 6.10 -4.68 4.05
N MET A 691 7.41 -4.41 4.03
CA MET A 691 7.97 -3.14 4.51
C MET A 691 7.37 -1.95 3.75
N LYS A 692 7.30 -2.01 2.42
CA LYS A 692 6.66 -0.96 1.61
C LYS A 692 5.19 -0.73 1.98
N ILE A 693 4.45 -1.79 2.33
CA ILE A 693 3.06 -1.66 2.80
C ILE A 693 3.02 -0.87 4.10
N VAL A 694 3.85 -1.23 5.10
CA VAL A 694 3.91 -0.52 6.39
C VAL A 694 4.35 0.94 6.20
N GLU A 695 5.36 1.20 5.38
CA GLU A 695 5.83 2.55 5.09
C GLU A 695 4.78 3.41 4.40
N SER A 696 4.05 2.83 3.45
CA SER A 696 3.01 3.55 2.72
C SER A 696 1.79 3.80 3.60
N ASP A 697 1.38 2.84 4.43
CA ASP A 697 0.32 3.01 5.43
C ASP A 697 0.69 4.11 6.45
N ALA A 698 1.94 4.09 6.93
CA ALA A 698 2.46 5.13 7.83
C ALA A 698 2.45 6.52 7.17
N LYS A 699 2.95 6.64 5.93
CA LYS A 699 2.92 7.92 5.18
C LYS A 699 1.49 8.41 4.95
N GLN A 700 0.57 7.53 4.58
CA GLN A 700 -0.83 7.90 4.36
C GLN A 700 -1.49 8.40 5.66
N GLN A 701 -1.23 7.75 6.79
CA GLN A 701 -1.71 8.18 8.11
C GLN A 701 -1.10 9.53 8.51
N MET A 702 0.21 9.73 8.29
CA MET A 702 0.88 11.02 8.52
C MET A 702 0.29 12.14 7.65
N GLU A 703 0.08 11.90 6.36
CA GLU A 703 -0.52 12.88 5.43
C GLU A 703 -1.96 13.22 5.83
N THR A 704 -2.74 12.24 6.28
CA THR A 704 -4.11 12.46 6.78
C THR A 704 -4.07 13.37 8.00
N LYS A 705 -3.19 13.10 8.97
CA LYS A 705 -3.01 13.95 10.16
C LYS A 705 -2.50 15.34 9.80
N TRP A 706 -1.63 15.44 8.79
CA TRP A 706 -1.17 16.72 8.26
C TRP A 706 -2.34 17.53 7.67
N ARG A 707 -3.18 16.90 6.84
CA ARG A 707 -4.37 17.55 6.25
C ARG A 707 -5.36 17.97 7.34
N GLU A 708 -5.63 17.13 8.33
CA GLU A 708 -6.46 17.47 9.50
C GLU A 708 -5.89 18.69 10.23
N ALA A 709 -4.60 18.71 10.56
CA ALA A 709 -3.92 19.83 11.23
C ALA A 709 -3.96 21.11 10.37
N PHE A 710 -3.72 20.99 9.07
CA PHE A 710 -3.75 22.09 8.12
C PHE A 710 -5.15 22.69 7.95
N PHE A 711 -6.19 21.84 7.84
CA PHE A 711 -7.57 22.29 7.80
C PHE A 711 -8.00 22.94 9.12
N ASN A 712 -7.60 22.39 10.27
CA ASN A 712 -7.84 23.00 11.57
C ASN A 712 -7.16 24.38 11.70
N MET A 713 -5.94 24.54 11.16
CA MET A 713 -5.24 25.82 11.11
C MET A 713 -5.97 26.84 10.23
N LEU A 714 -6.46 26.43 9.06
CA LEU A 714 -7.18 27.28 8.12
C LEU A 714 -8.57 27.71 8.60
N PHE A 715 -9.33 26.80 9.23
CA PHE A 715 -10.74 27.02 9.56
C PHE A 715 -10.99 27.44 11.01
N HIS A 716 -10.13 27.05 11.97
CA HIS A 716 -10.41 27.22 13.39
C HIS A 716 -9.47 28.18 14.16
N GLN A 717 -8.54 28.87 13.48
CA GLN A 717 -7.57 29.80 14.11
C GLN A 717 -6.81 29.21 15.32
N LYS A 718 -6.78 27.88 15.48
CA LYS A 718 -5.93 27.21 16.47
C LYS A 718 -4.60 26.86 15.83
N ALA A 719 -3.50 27.26 16.47
CA ALA A 719 -2.15 26.88 16.05
C ALA A 719 -1.94 25.36 16.29
N SER A 720 -2.30 24.55 15.30
CA SER A 720 -2.00 23.12 15.29
C SER A 720 -0.74 22.90 14.45
N ASN A 721 0.37 22.51 15.09
CA ASN A 721 1.59 22.17 14.37
C ASN A 721 1.35 20.89 13.54
N PRO A 722 1.66 20.88 12.22
CA PRO A 722 1.56 19.69 11.38
C PRO A 722 2.60 18.61 11.71
N TYR A 723 3.65 18.94 12.45
CA TYR A 723 4.71 18.02 12.87
C TYR A 723 4.65 17.75 14.37
N LEU A 724 5.10 16.56 14.77
CA LEU A 724 5.48 16.28 16.15
C LEU A 724 6.91 16.75 16.34
N VAL A 725 7.09 17.92 16.93
CA VAL A 725 8.42 18.48 17.20
C VAL A 725 8.81 18.14 18.63
N LEU A 726 9.95 17.46 18.80
CA LEU A 726 10.54 17.18 20.11
C LEU A 726 11.82 18.00 20.27
N CYS A 727 11.84 18.90 21.24
CA CYS A 727 13.00 19.74 21.56
C CYS A 727 13.75 19.13 22.74
N VAL A 728 14.89 18.50 22.51
CA VAL A 728 15.58 17.65 23.51
C VAL A 728 16.98 18.17 23.82
N SER A 729 17.40 18.12 25.09
CA SER A 729 18.80 18.33 25.48
C SER A 729 19.59 17.02 25.40
N ARG A 730 20.88 17.09 25.02
CA ARG A 730 21.77 15.91 25.09
C ARG A 730 22.00 15.44 26.52
N ASP A 731 22.06 16.37 27.47
CA ASP A 731 22.32 16.06 28.88
C ASP A 731 21.13 15.37 29.56
N ASN A 732 19.90 15.67 29.12
CA ASN A 732 18.65 15.17 29.71
C ASN A 732 17.79 14.44 28.66
N LEU A 733 18.43 13.62 27.83
CA LEU A 733 17.80 13.01 26.66
C LEU A 733 16.55 12.19 27.00
N ILE A 734 16.62 11.34 28.02
CA ILE A 734 15.53 10.44 28.41
C ILE A 734 14.32 11.25 28.90
N ASP A 735 14.53 12.07 29.94
CA ASP A 735 13.46 12.83 30.59
C ASP A 735 12.76 13.79 29.62
N ASP A 736 13.53 14.52 28.80
CA ASP A 736 12.96 15.45 27.82
C ASP A 736 12.15 14.71 26.76
N SER A 737 12.64 13.57 26.27
CA SER A 737 11.97 12.77 25.25
C SER A 737 10.66 12.18 25.77
N LEU A 738 10.72 11.47 26.89
CA LEU A 738 9.56 10.74 27.42
C LEU A 738 8.48 11.70 27.93
N ARG A 739 8.87 12.80 28.59
CA ARG A 739 7.93 13.85 29.00
C ARG A 739 7.19 14.48 27.80
N GLN A 740 7.90 14.78 26.72
CA GLN A 740 7.27 15.37 25.53
C GLN A 740 6.40 14.36 24.76
N LEU A 741 6.79 13.09 24.71
CA LEU A 741 5.95 12.04 24.12
C LEU A 741 4.64 11.86 24.90
N ALA A 742 4.70 11.85 26.24
CA ALA A 742 3.52 11.78 27.10
C ALA A 742 2.60 13.02 26.94
N GLN A 743 3.16 14.20 26.71
CA GLN A 743 2.37 15.42 26.47
C GLN A 743 1.70 15.45 25.09
N ASN A 744 2.22 14.71 24.11
CA ASN A 744 1.78 14.76 22.72
C ASN A 744 1.18 13.42 22.24
N GLU A 745 0.55 12.64 23.13
CA GLU A 745 0.02 11.30 22.83
C GLU A 745 -0.94 11.24 21.61
N LEU A 746 -1.72 12.29 21.38
CA LEU A 746 -2.66 12.38 20.24
C LEU A 746 -1.95 12.67 18.91
N ASP A 747 -0.73 13.20 18.98
CA ASP A 747 0.05 13.71 17.87
C ASP A 747 1.18 12.76 17.45
N LEU A 748 1.30 11.59 18.10
CA LEU A 748 2.32 10.57 17.83
C LEU A 748 2.34 10.04 16.38
N LYS A 749 1.23 10.20 15.65
CA LYS A 749 1.13 9.82 14.23
C LYS A 749 1.46 10.94 13.24
N LYS A 750 1.77 12.16 13.73
CA LYS A 750 2.30 13.25 12.90
C LYS A 750 3.74 12.93 12.49
N SER A 751 4.23 13.63 11.46
CA SER A 751 5.62 13.51 11.05
C SER A 751 6.55 14.02 12.15
N LEU A 752 7.46 13.15 12.62
CA LEU A 752 8.39 13.40 13.71
C LEU A 752 9.55 14.30 13.26
N ARG A 753 9.87 15.31 14.07
CA ARG A 753 11.03 16.20 13.92
C ARG A 753 11.75 16.36 15.25
N ILE A 754 13.07 16.21 15.22
CA ILE A 754 13.90 16.39 16.42
C ILE A 754 14.70 17.69 16.33
N GLU A 755 14.73 18.44 17.42
CA GLU A 755 15.53 19.65 17.59
C GLU A 755 16.39 19.51 18.86
N PHE A 756 17.72 19.49 18.72
CA PHE A 756 18.62 19.51 19.87
C PHE A 756 18.80 20.94 20.37
N ILE A 757 18.59 21.16 21.67
CA ILE A 757 18.63 22.50 22.26
C ILE A 757 20.05 23.08 22.13
N GLY A 758 20.17 24.24 21.47
CA GLY A 758 21.46 24.93 21.29
C GLY A 758 22.24 24.51 20.04
N GLU A 759 21.69 23.63 19.19
CA GLU A 759 22.33 23.16 17.96
C GLU A 759 21.60 23.71 16.72
N GLU A 760 22.35 24.26 15.76
CA GLU A 760 21.79 24.65 14.46
C GLU A 760 21.64 23.41 13.57
N GLY A 761 20.41 22.99 13.29
CA GLY A 761 20.14 21.86 12.41
C GLY A 761 18.69 21.79 11.94
N VAL A 762 18.48 21.35 10.70
CA VAL A 762 17.15 21.06 10.16
C VAL A 762 17.02 19.55 10.02
N ASP A 763 16.05 18.95 10.72
CA ASP A 763 15.84 17.50 10.67
C ASP A 763 15.29 17.06 9.31
N ALA A 764 16.20 16.66 8.42
CA ALA A 764 15.90 15.95 7.18
C ALA A 764 15.85 14.41 7.35
N GLY A 765 15.89 13.91 8.60
CA GLY A 765 15.94 12.49 8.95
C GLY A 765 17.17 12.09 9.78
N GLY A 766 18.28 12.82 9.63
CA GLY A 766 19.53 12.53 10.34
C GLY A 766 19.44 12.73 11.85
N LEU A 767 18.88 13.87 12.31
CA LEU A 767 18.72 14.16 13.74
C LEU A 767 17.74 13.19 14.40
N ARG A 768 16.69 12.78 13.68
CA ARG A 768 15.76 11.74 14.13
C ARG A 768 16.43 10.39 14.34
N LYS A 769 17.24 9.95 13.36
CA LYS A 769 17.98 8.70 13.45
C LYS A 769 18.94 8.73 14.65
N GLU A 770 19.66 9.82 14.82
CA GLU A 770 20.56 10.03 15.96
C GLU A 770 19.82 9.95 17.30
N TRP A 771 18.70 10.65 17.41
CA TRP A 771 17.86 10.64 18.61
C TRP A 771 17.39 9.22 18.98
N PHE A 772 16.89 8.44 18.01
CA PHE A 772 16.50 7.06 18.26
C PHE A 772 17.67 6.22 18.78
N LEU A 773 18.84 6.32 18.16
CA LEU A 773 20.02 5.55 18.55
C LEU A 773 20.48 5.90 19.98
N LEU A 774 20.54 7.19 20.32
CA LEU A 774 20.95 7.64 21.66
C LEU A 774 19.93 7.27 22.74
N LEU A 775 18.64 7.50 22.46
CA LEU A 775 17.58 7.26 23.42
C LEU A 775 17.46 5.75 23.72
N VAL A 776 17.46 4.91 22.69
CA VAL A 776 17.33 3.46 22.85
C VAL A 776 18.52 2.86 23.59
N ARG A 777 19.75 3.27 23.26
CA ARG A 777 20.94 2.81 24.01
C ARG A 777 20.85 3.15 25.50
N SER A 778 20.36 4.35 25.82
CA SER A 778 20.24 4.82 27.20
C SER A 778 19.11 4.10 27.95
N LEU A 779 17.96 3.85 27.32
CA LEU A 779 16.81 3.17 27.92
C LEU A 779 17.05 1.69 28.19
N PHE A 780 17.79 1.03 27.30
CA PHE A 780 18.12 -0.38 27.42
C PHE A 780 19.40 -0.62 28.22
N ASP A 781 20.11 0.42 28.67
CA ASP A 781 21.27 0.27 29.52
C ASP A 781 20.88 -0.38 30.87
N PRO A 782 21.60 -1.41 31.35
CA PRO A 782 21.33 -2.04 32.64
C PRO A 782 21.30 -1.05 33.81
N GLN A 783 22.06 0.04 33.75
CA GLN A 783 22.14 1.08 34.78
C GLN A 783 20.85 1.89 34.88
N TYR A 784 20.10 2.04 33.78
CA TYR A 784 18.79 2.68 33.81
C TYR A 784 17.74 1.79 34.51
N GLY A 785 17.92 0.46 34.48
CA GLY A 785 17.18 -0.46 35.35
C GLY A 785 15.80 -0.92 34.82
N MET A 786 15.43 -0.60 33.59
CA MET A 786 14.22 -1.13 32.93
C MET A 786 14.41 -2.54 32.35
N PHE A 787 15.62 -2.84 31.89
CA PHE A 787 15.97 -4.10 31.24
C PHE A 787 17.24 -4.71 31.87
N THR A 788 17.34 -6.03 31.83
CA THR A 788 18.51 -6.81 32.30
C THR A 788 19.04 -7.67 31.16
N PHE A 789 20.36 -7.86 31.08
CA PHE A 789 20.99 -8.73 30.08
C PHE A 789 21.33 -10.09 30.68
N ASP A 790 21.21 -11.10 29.84
CA ASP A 790 21.73 -12.44 30.10
C ASP A 790 23.15 -12.55 29.56
N GLU A 791 24.11 -12.94 30.40
CA GLU A 791 25.54 -13.00 30.05
C GLU A 791 25.86 -14.04 28.97
N ASP A 792 25.08 -15.12 28.90
CA ASP A 792 25.33 -16.21 27.93
C ASP A 792 24.84 -15.85 26.52
N SER A 793 23.66 -15.23 26.43
CA SER A 793 23.01 -14.91 25.15
C SER A 793 23.25 -13.48 24.67
N ASN A 794 23.71 -12.58 25.55
CA ASN A 794 23.75 -11.12 25.33
C ASN A 794 22.38 -10.52 24.95
N LEU A 795 21.28 -11.18 25.31
CA LEU A 795 19.93 -10.70 25.08
C LEU A 795 19.39 -9.99 26.32
N CYS A 796 18.65 -8.92 26.09
CA CYS A 796 17.99 -8.14 27.13
C CYS A 796 16.53 -8.58 27.35
N TRP A 797 16.06 -8.46 28.58
CA TRP A 797 14.68 -8.75 28.96
C TRP A 797 14.18 -7.78 30.03
N PHE A 798 12.87 -7.65 30.15
CA PHE A 798 12.22 -6.76 31.12
C PHE A 798 12.66 -7.11 32.54
N ASN A 799 13.08 -6.09 33.30
CA ASN A 799 13.45 -6.25 34.69
C ASN A 799 12.18 -6.42 35.57
N PRO A 800 11.95 -7.58 36.20
CA PRO A 800 10.80 -7.81 37.09
C PRO A 800 10.78 -6.87 38.30
N ALA A 801 11.97 -6.40 38.72
CA ALA A 801 12.20 -5.56 39.88
C ALA A 801 12.53 -4.11 39.50
N SER A 802 12.12 -3.65 38.32
CA SER A 802 12.35 -2.27 37.89
C SER A 802 11.70 -1.27 38.86
N PHE A 803 12.42 -0.18 39.17
CA PHE A 803 11.88 0.95 39.92
C PHE A 803 11.05 1.89 39.05
N GLU A 804 11.20 1.80 37.73
CA GLU A 804 10.44 2.59 36.77
C GLU A 804 8.98 2.16 36.73
N ASN A 805 8.08 3.13 36.53
CA ASN A 805 6.65 2.90 36.53
C ASN A 805 6.14 2.32 35.20
N GLU A 806 4.86 1.92 35.17
CA GLU A 806 4.23 1.40 33.94
C GLU A 806 4.21 2.43 32.80
N ASP A 807 4.12 3.73 33.09
CA ASP A 807 4.09 4.79 32.09
C ASP A 807 5.40 4.87 31.31
N GLN A 808 6.54 4.68 31.98
CA GLN A 808 7.85 4.62 31.33
C GLN A 808 7.91 3.45 30.35
N PHE A 809 7.49 2.25 30.75
CA PHE A 809 7.41 1.10 29.84
C PHE A 809 6.46 1.37 28.65
N PHE A 810 5.32 2.02 28.90
CA PHE A 810 4.43 2.47 27.82
C PHE A 810 5.15 3.37 26.83
N LEU A 811 5.88 4.39 27.29
CA LEU A 811 6.60 5.32 26.42
C LEU A 811 7.75 4.64 25.67
N VAL A 812 8.46 3.67 26.28
CA VAL A 812 9.44 2.84 25.55
C VAL A 812 8.76 2.03 24.44
N GLY A 813 7.55 1.52 24.68
CA GLY A 813 6.72 0.90 23.66
C GLY A 813 6.38 1.87 22.51
N VAL A 814 6.03 3.12 22.84
CA VAL A 814 5.80 4.19 21.86
C VAL A 814 7.05 4.47 21.03
N VAL A 815 8.23 4.58 21.65
CA VAL A 815 9.51 4.78 20.95
C VAL A 815 9.76 3.66 19.94
N LEU A 816 9.55 2.39 20.33
CA LEU A 816 9.70 1.26 19.42
C LEU A 816 8.71 1.32 18.25
N GLY A 817 7.45 1.68 18.52
CA GLY A 817 6.44 1.87 17.48
C GLY A 817 6.78 3.02 16.52
N LEU A 818 7.27 4.15 17.05
CA LEU A 818 7.71 5.29 16.25
C LEU A 818 8.89 4.92 15.36
N ALA A 819 9.82 4.08 15.81
CA ALA A 819 10.95 3.64 14.99
C ALA A 819 10.48 2.86 13.76
N ILE A 820 9.57 1.90 13.92
CA ILE A 820 8.96 1.16 12.80
C ILE A 820 8.19 2.11 11.87
N TYR A 821 7.39 3.01 12.45
CA TYR A 821 6.58 3.98 11.70
C TYR A 821 7.42 4.98 10.90
N ASN A 822 8.69 5.18 11.29
CA ASN A 822 9.67 6.05 10.62
C ASN A 822 10.76 5.26 9.88
N SER A 823 10.61 3.95 9.66
CA SER A 823 11.59 3.08 8.99
C SER A 823 13.01 3.17 9.57
N THR A 824 13.14 3.33 10.89
CA THR A 824 14.42 3.46 11.58
C THR A 824 14.77 2.17 12.30
N ILE A 825 15.95 1.62 11.99
CA ILE A 825 16.52 0.46 12.66
C ILE A 825 17.04 0.87 14.03
N LEU A 826 16.80 0.03 15.03
CA LEU A 826 17.23 0.22 16.41
C LEU A 826 18.27 -0.83 16.81
N ASP A 827 19.22 -0.39 17.62
CA ASP A 827 20.25 -1.25 18.22
C ASP A 827 19.72 -1.91 19.51
N ILE A 828 18.73 -2.80 19.37
CA ILE A 828 18.14 -3.54 20.49
C ILE A 828 18.35 -5.05 20.40
N HIS A 829 18.52 -5.66 21.56
CA HIS A 829 18.87 -7.08 21.71
C HIS A 829 17.74 -7.86 22.41
N LEU A 830 16.49 -7.66 21.98
CA LEU A 830 15.34 -8.40 22.52
C LEU A 830 15.25 -9.80 21.89
N PRO A 831 14.95 -10.86 22.66
CA PRO A 831 14.76 -12.19 22.10
C PRO A 831 13.48 -12.27 21.25
N THR A 832 13.43 -13.22 20.31
CA THR A 832 12.24 -13.50 19.46
C THR A 832 10.96 -13.72 20.29
N ALA A 833 11.09 -14.19 21.53
CA ALA A 833 10.01 -14.31 22.50
C ALA A 833 9.23 -13.00 22.72
N CYS A 834 9.91 -11.84 22.70
CA CYS A 834 9.28 -10.53 22.84
C CYS A 834 8.29 -10.26 21.70
N TYR A 835 8.72 -10.47 20.46
CA TYR A 835 7.90 -10.21 19.27
C TYR A 835 6.74 -11.23 19.15
N LYS A 836 6.95 -12.48 19.59
CA LYS A 836 5.87 -13.46 19.75
C LYS A 836 4.81 -12.97 20.73
N LYS A 837 5.21 -12.44 21.89
CA LYS A 837 4.27 -11.88 22.88
C LYS A 837 3.54 -10.65 22.37
N LEU A 838 4.19 -9.78 21.58
CA LEU A 838 3.54 -8.65 20.93
C LEU A 838 2.37 -9.14 20.07
N LEU A 839 2.62 -10.13 19.20
CA LEU A 839 1.63 -10.76 18.32
C LEU A 839 0.65 -11.73 19.01
N ASN A 840 0.63 -11.83 20.34
CA ASN A 840 -0.19 -12.77 21.10
C ASN A 840 0.04 -14.25 20.75
N LEU A 841 1.26 -14.62 20.33
CA LEU A 841 1.63 -16.00 20.07
C LEU A 841 2.12 -16.68 21.36
N PRO A 842 1.85 -17.99 21.52
CA PRO A 842 2.34 -18.74 22.67
C PRO A 842 3.87 -18.84 22.63
N ILE A 843 4.48 -18.71 23.79
CA ILE A 843 5.92 -18.88 24.01
C ILE A 843 6.14 -20.06 24.96
N GLY A 844 7.26 -20.75 24.80
CA GLY A 844 7.56 -21.95 25.58
C GLY A 844 9.05 -22.18 25.83
N LEU A 845 9.40 -23.43 26.12
CA LEU A 845 10.76 -23.83 26.48
C LEU A 845 11.78 -23.53 25.36
N SER A 846 11.37 -23.65 24.09
CA SER A 846 12.22 -23.30 22.94
C SER A 846 12.59 -21.82 22.92
N ASP A 847 11.68 -20.94 23.34
CA ASP A 847 11.93 -19.50 23.39
C ASP A 847 12.82 -19.14 24.58
N LEU A 848 12.60 -19.80 25.73
CA LEU A 848 13.50 -19.67 26.87
C LEU A 848 14.91 -20.19 26.54
N LYS A 849 15.06 -21.19 25.67
CA LYS A 849 16.36 -21.70 25.22
C LYS A 849 17.19 -20.62 24.53
N ALA A 850 16.55 -19.79 23.70
CA ALA A 850 17.22 -18.71 22.99
C ALA A 850 17.65 -17.58 23.95
N PHE A 851 16.84 -17.28 24.97
CA PHE A 851 17.12 -16.21 25.94
C PHE A 851 18.02 -16.64 27.11
N ARG A 852 17.76 -17.79 27.74
CA ARG A 852 18.52 -18.31 28.89
C ARG A 852 18.95 -19.76 28.64
N PRO A 853 20.01 -19.96 27.83
CA PRO A 853 20.45 -21.28 27.42
C PRO A 853 20.93 -22.13 28.61
N ALA A 854 21.66 -21.56 29.58
CA ALA A 854 22.13 -22.31 30.75
C ALA A 854 20.98 -22.84 31.63
N LEU A 855 19.97 -22.00 31.89
CA LEU A 855 18.77 -22.42 32.64
C LEU A 855 18.02 -23.53 31.91
N THR A 856 17.87 -23.39 30.60
CA THR A 856 17.17 -24.38 29.76
C THR A 856 17.92 -25.71 29.70
N LYS A 857 19.25 -25.70 29.66
CA LYS A 857 20.08 -26.91 29.77
C LYS A 857 19.82 -27.65 31.09
N GLY A 858 19.63 -26.93 32.18
CA GLY A 858 19.20 -27.50 33.47
C GLY A 858 17.81 -28.15 33.40
N PHE A 859 16.85 -27.53 32.72
CA PHE A 859 15.53 -28.12 32.49
C PHE A 859 15.57 -29.34 31.57
N GLU A 860 16.36 -29.32 30.50
CA GLU A 860 16.56 -30.46 29.61
C GLU A 860 17.16 -31.66 30.39
N GLN A 861 18.12 -31.41 31.28
CA GLN A 861 18.68 -32.43 32.18
C GLN A 861 17.62 -33.00 33.14
N LEU A 862 16.80 -32.14 33.75
CA LEU A 862 15.71 -32.57 34.63
C LEU A 862 14.66 -33.40 33.88
N LEU A 863 14.27 -32.97 32.69
CA LEU A 863 13.28 -33.65 31.85
C LEU A 863 13.80 -35.00 31.34
N GLY A 864 15.07 -35.06 30.93
CA GLY A 864 15.73 -36.29 30.48
C GLY A 864 16.14 -37.26 31.59
N PHE A 865 16.04 -36.88 32.86
CA PHE A 865 16.42 -37.75 33.96
C PHE A 865 15.36 -38.85 34.22
N GLU A 866 15.81 -40.10 34.23
CA GLU A 866 14.97 -41.28 34.48
C GLU A 866 15.03 -41.81 35.93
N GLY A 867 15.94 -41.28 36.76
CA GLY A 867 16.10 -41.70 38.16
C GLY A 867 15.14 -41.00 39.14
N ASP A 868 15.46 -41.08 40.44
CA ASP A 868 14.68 -40.44 41.50
C ASP A 868 14.87 -38.91 41.51
N VAL A 869 14.04 -38.21 40.75
CA VAL A 869 14.06 -36.74 40.65
C VAL A 869 13.97 -36.06 42.01
N LYS A 870 13.16 -36.59 42.93
CA LYS A 870 12.87 -35.94 44.21
C LYS A 870 14.13 -35.83 45.07
N ASN A 871 14.83 -36.95 45.23
CA ASN A 871 16.00 -37.02 46.10
C ASN A 871 17.29 -36.53 45.42
N VAL A 872 17.36 -36.52 44.08
CA VAL A 872 18.54 -36.06 43.34
C VAL A 872 18.53 -34.55 43.14
N PHE A 873 17.41 -33.99 42.69
CA PHE A 873 17.33 -32.56 42.38
C PHE A 873 16.88 -31.72 43.59
N CYS A 874 16.13 -32.31 44.53
CA CYS A 874 15.66 -31.65 45.77
C CYS A 874 15.02 -30.27 45.52
N ARG A 875 14.29 -30.11 44.41
CA ARG A 875 13.60 -28.86 44.06
C ARG A 875 12.14 -28.88 44.51
N SER A 876 11.63 -27.71 44.86
CA SER A 876 10.21 -27.45 45.11
C SER A 876 9.62 -26.56 44.00
N PHE A 877 8.31 -26.36 43.98
CA PHE A 877 7.60 -25.52 42.99
C PHE A 877 7.78 -24.03 43.29
N VAL A 878 9.04 -23.58 43.28
CA VAL A 878 9.48 -22.24 43.61
C VAL A 878 10.47 -21.77 42.55
N ALA A 879 10.29 -20.55 42.07
CA ALA A 879 11.23 -19.88 41.19
C ALA A 879 12.04 -18.84 41.96
N ASP A 880 13.33 -18.77 41.67
CA ASP A 880 14.22 -17.78 42.27
C ASP A 880 14.39 -16.60 41.31
N ILE A 881 14.13 -15.39 41.80
CA ILE A 881 14.38 -14.13 41.10
C ILE A 881 15.32 -13.26 41.91
N GLU A 882 16.16 -12.49 41.23
CA GLU A 882 17.04 -11.54 41.88
C GLU A 882 16.36 -10.16 41.91
N VAL A 883 16.15 -9.66 43.13
CA VAL A 883 15.49 -8.38 43.40
C VAL A 883 16.44 -7.58 44.28
N PHE A 884 17.02 -6.51 43.74
CA PHE A 884 18.00 -5.66 44.43
C PHE A 884 19.24 -6.40 44.97
N GLY A 885 19.76 -7.35 44.19
CA GLY A 885 20.90 -8.18 44.59
C GLY A 885 20.56 -9.26 45.64
N GLN A 886 19.30 -9.37 46.05
CA GLN A 886 18.81 -10.41 46.95
C GLN A 886 17.99 -11.43 46.16
N ARG A 887 18.27 -12.73 46.40
CA ARG A 887 17.47 -13.81 45.81
C ARG A 887 16.16 -13.94 46.58
N GLN A 888 15.06 -13.66 45.90
CA GLN A 888 13.72 -13.87 46.38
C GLN A 888 13.11 -15.13 45.75
N SER A 889 12.64 -16.02 46.61
CA SER A 889 11.97 -17.25 46.22
C SER A 889 10.46 -17.02 46.09
N VAL A 890 9.92 -17.25 44.90
CA VAL A 890 8.51 -17.02 44.54
C VAL A 890 7.83 -18.37 44.28
N PRO A 891 6.77 -18.73 45.03
CA PRO A 891 6.06 -19.99 44.79
C PRO A 891 5.28 -19.94 43.46
N LEU A 892 5.48 -20.96 42.61
CA LEU A 892 4.83 -21.08 41.30
C LEU A 892 3.36 -21.52 41.40
N VAL A 893 3.02 -22.19 42.50
CA VAL A 893 1.67 -22.65 42.85
C VAL A 893 1.41 -22.37 44.33
N PRO A 894 0.13 -22.34 44.78
CA PRO A 894 -0.17 -22.21 46.21
C PRO A 894 0.53 -23.31 47.02
N LYS A 895 1.29 -22.92 48.06
CA LYS A 895 2.14 -23.82 48.87
C LYS A 895 3.22 -24.57 48.06
N GLY A 896 3.73 -23.93 47.00
CA GLY A 896 4.76 -24.50 46.13
C GLY A 896 6.08 -24.82 46.83
N ASP A 897 6.37 -24.14 47.94
CA ASP A 897 7.51 -24.40 48.84
C ASP A 897 7.45 -25.80 49.48
N GLN A 898 6.24 -26.30 49.74
CA GLN A 898 6.00 -27.64 50.32
C GLN A 898 5.87 -28.73 49.26
N LEU A 899 5.62 -28.37 48.00
CA LEU A 899 5.43 -29.30 46.89
C LEU A 899 6.77 -29.63 46.23
N GLN A 900 7.22 -30.87 46.37
CA GLN A 900 8.47 -31.34 45.77
C GLN A 900 8.29 -31.73 44.29
N VAL A 901 9.33 -31.50 43.51
CA VAL A 901 9.43 -31.96 42.13
C VAL A 901 9.76 -33.46 42.12
N THR A 902 8.99 -34.22 41.34
CA THR A 902 8.99 -35.68 41.23
C THR A 902 8.95 -36.07 39.76
N GLN A 903 9.11 -37.36 39.45
CA GLN A 903 9.05 -37.84 38.07
C GLN A 903 7.70 -37.57 37.39
N ALA A 904 6.60 -37.56 38.14
CA ALA A 904 5.25 -37.35 37.61
C ALA A 904 4.94 -35.88 37.30
N ASN A 905 5.51 -34.92 38.06
CA ASN A 905 5.18 -33.50 37.95
C ASN A 905 6.34 -32.63 37.40
N LYS A 906 7.47 -33.22 37.00
CA LYS A 906 8.61 -32.47 36.43
C LYS A 906 8.27 -31.65 35.18
N HIS A 907 7.38 -32.17 34.33
CA HIS A 907 6.94 -31.45 33.13
C HIS A 907 6.10 -30.21 33.49
N GLU A 908 5.23 -30.35 34.51
CA GLU A 908 4.42 -29.25 35.03
C GLU A 908 5.30 -28.17 35.67
N PHE A 909 6.28 -28.58 36.51
CA PHE A 909 7.25 -27.66 37.10
C PHE A 909 7.97 -26.81 36.05
N VAL A 910 8.54 -27.45 35.01
CA VAL A 910 9.23 -26.73 33.94
C VAL A 910 8.28 -25.80 33.19
N SER A 911 7.07 -26.26 32.84
CA SER A 911 6.08 -25.43 32.15
C SER A 911 5.70 -24.18 32.95
N LEU A 912 5.47 -24.34 34.27
CA LEU A 912 5.11 -23.23 35.15
C LEU A 912 6.28 -22.27 35.38
N TYR A 913 7.51 -22.79 35.46
CA TYR A 913 8.71 -21.95 35.60
C TYR A 913 8.94 -21.11 34.33
N VAL A 914 8.80 -21.72 33.15
CA VAL A 914 8.92 -21.02 31.85
C VAL A 914 7.85 -19.93 31.75
N ASP A 915 6.59 -20.25 32.07
CA ASP A 915 5.49 -19.29 32.09
C ASP A 915 5.73 -18.16 33.10
N PHE A 916 6.29 -18.47 34.27
CA PHE A 916 6.62 -17.46 35.26
C PHE A 916 7.65 -16.47 34.74
N ILE A 917 8.79 -16.93 34.21
CA ILE A 917 9.88 -16.06 33.73
C ILE A 917 9.48 -15.23 32.51
N LEU A 918 8.78 -15.85 31.54
CA LEU A 918 8.48 -15.17 30.28
C LEU A 918 7.16 -14.39 30.32
N ASN A 919 6.22 -14.74 31.20
CA ASN A 919 4.91 -14.08 31.31
C ASN A 919 4.69 -13.41 32.67
N LYS A 920 4.53 -14.18 33.74
CA LYS A 920 4.00 -13.64 35.02
C LYS A 920 4.93 -12.62 35.68
N SER A 921 6.24 -12.85 35.67
CA SER A 921 7.20 -11.97 36.35
C SER A 921 7.33 -10.59 35.70
N VAL A 922 6.91 -10.45 34.44
CA VAL A 922 7.06 -9.21 33.65
C VAL A 922 5.71 -8.70 33.13
N GLU A 923 4.59 -9.23 33.63
CA GLU A 923 3.25 -8.97 33.08
C GLU A 923 2.90 -7.48 33.07
N ARG A 924 3.23 -6.76 34.15
CA ARG A 924 2.95 -5.32 34.28
C ARG A 924 3.79 -4.49 33.30
N GLN A 925 5.09 -4.70 33.30
CA GLN A 925 6.06 -4.00 32.46
C GLN A 925 5.77 -4.26 30.98
N PHE A 926 5.64 -5.53 30.60
CA PHE A 926 5.35 -5.93 29.24
C PHE A 926 3.96 -5.47 28.80
N GLY A 927 2.95 -5.53 29.68
CA GLY A 927 1.60 -5.06 29.39
C GLY A 927 1.56 -3.58 29.02
N ALA A 928 2.26 -2.73 29.78
CA ALA A 928 2.38 -1.31 29.47
C ALA A 928 3.17 -1.06 28.17
N PHE A 929 4.32 -1.71 28.01
CA PHE A 929 5.13 -1.66 26.79
C PHE A 929 4.33 -2.04 25.54
N LYS A 930 3.58 -3.15 25.60
CA LYS A 930 2.71 -3.60 24.51
C LYS A 930 1.63 -2.58 24.16
N ARG A 931 1.00 -1.95 25.16
CA ARG A 931 0.01 -0.88 24.92
C ARG A 931 0.64 0.30 24.18
N GLY A 932 1.83 0.72 24.59
CA GLY A 932 2.57 1.81 23.93
C GLY A 932 2.94 1.49 22.49
N PHE A 933 3.42 0.27 22.25
CA PHE A 933 3.74 -0.21 20.90
C PHE A 933 2.52 -0.12 19.97
N TYR A 934 1.37 -0.70 20.39
CA TYR A 934 0.15 -0.69 19.57
C TYR A 934 -0.53 0.68 19.47
N HIS A 935 -0.18 1.65 20.32
CA HIS A 935 -0.68 3.01 20.22
C HIS A 935 -0.21 3.71 18.93
N VAL A 936 1.02 3.43 18.49
CA VAL A 936 1.56 3.92 17.21
C VAL A 936 1.28 2.91 16.09
N CYS A 937 1.59 1.64 16.36
CA CYS A 937 1.61 0.55 15.38
C CYS A 937 0.29 -0.24 15.28
N GLY A 938 -0.85 0.35 15.64
CA GLY A 938 -2.16 -0.32 15.71
C GLY A 938 -2.83 -0.66 14.38
N GLY A 939 -2.18 -0.48 13.23
CA GLY A 939 -2.73 -0.80 11.91
C GLY A 939 -2.65 -2.29 11.55
N ASN A 940 -3.45 -2.72 10.57
CA ASN A 940 -3.43 -4.11 10.10
C ASN A 940 -2.14 -4.49 9.36
N ALA A 941 -1.32 -3.51 8.94
CA ALA A 941 -0.10 -3.75 8.18
C ALA A 941 0.91 -4.65 8.92
N LEU A 942 1.06 -4.48 10.24
CA LEU A 942 1.97 -5.33 11.04
C LEU A 942 1.51 -6.78 11.18
N SER A 943 0.22 -7.06 11.02
CA SER A 943 -0.29 -8.44 11.08
C SER A 943 0.15 -9.31 9.89
N LEU A 944 0.73 -8.70 8.85
CA LEU A 944 1.35 -9.39 7.71
C LEU A 944 2.72 -10.00 8.06
N PHE A 945 3.30 -9.61 9.19
CA PHE A 945 4.64 -10.01 9.60
C PHE A 945 4.60 -11.14 10.63
N ARG A 946 5.61 -12.00 10.56
CA ARG A 946 5.95 -12.97 11.59
C ARG A 946 6.82 -12.34 12.68
N PRO A 947 6.91 -12.95 13.88
CA PRO A 947 7.80 -12.49 14.95
C PRO A 947 9.24 -12.26 14.48
N GLU A 948 9.78 -13.19 13.70
CA GLU A 948 11.14 -13.13 13.17
C GLU A 948 11.30 -12.00 12.14
N GLU A 949 10.25 -11.70 11.37
CA GLU A 949 10.23 -10.59 10.42
C GLU A 949 10.11 -9.24 11.14
N ILE A 950 9.37 -9.14 12.26
CA ILE A 950 9.30 -7.93 13.09
C ILE A 950 10.65 -7.68 13.79
N GLU A 951 11.29 -8.75 14.28
CA GLU A 951 12.64 -8.67 14.84
C GLU A 951 13.61 -8.07 13.81
N LEU A 952 13.60 -8.58 12.58
CA LEU A 952 14.41 -8.04 11.48
C LEU A 952 14.04 -6.59 11.12
N LEU A 953 12.75 -6.24 11.14
CA LEU A 953 12.29 -4.86 10.87
C LEU A 953 12.83 -3.86 11.89
N VAL A 954 12.91 -4.28 13.15
CA VAL A 954 13.36 -3.44 14.26
C VAL A 954 14.88 -3.39 14.35
N ARG A 955 15.55 -4.56 14.33
CA ARG A 955 16.99 -4.68 14.58
C ARG A 955 17.84 -4.57 13.33
N GLY A 956 17.27 -4.80 12.16
CA GLY A 956 18.03 -5.00 10.93
C GLY A 956 18.64 -6.41 10.84
N SER A 957 19.20 -6.73 9.68
CA SER A 957 19.79 -8.04 9.37
C SER A 957 21.27 -8.09 9.77
N ASP A 958 21.71 -9.26 10.23
CA ASP A 958 23.09 -9.63 10.52
C ASP A 958 23.70 -10.54 9.44
N GLU A 959 23.01 -10.72 8.30
CA GLU A 959 23.49 -11.48 7.15
C GLU A 959 24.81 -10.91 6.60
N PRO A 960 25.74 -11.77 6.12
CA PRO A 960 27.02 -11.34 5.59
C PRO A 960 26.92 -10.18 4.58
N LEU A 961 27.86 -9.24 4.65
CA LEU A 961 27.90 -8.08 3.77
C LEU A 961 28.34 -8.49 2.36
N GLU A 962 27.41 -8.50 1.41
CA GLU A 962 27.73 -8.60 -0.01
C GLU A 962 28.32 -7.27 -0.51
N ILE A 963 29.64 -7.18 -0.52
CA ILE A 963 30.39 -5.94 -0.78
C ILE A 963 30.12 -5.39 -2.19
N ASP A 964 29.94 -6.27 -3.17
CA ASP A 964 29.69 -5.87 -4.56
C ASP A 964 28.30 -5.18 -4.69
N ASP A 965 27.32 -5.65 -3.92
CA ASP A 965 25.97 -5.06 -3.86
C ASP A 965 26.00 -3.68 -3.19
N LEU A 966 26.70 -3.55 -2.06
CA LEU A 966 26.87 -2.28 -1.36
C LEU A 966 27.59 -1.24 -2.23
N LYS A 967 28.64 -1.66 -2.95
CA LYS A 967 29.38 -0.81 -3.89
C LYS A 967 28.47 -0.24 -4.98
N SER A 968 27.60 -1.06 -5.56
CA SER A 968 26.73 -0.65 -6.67
C SER A 968 25.67 0.40 -6.29
N HIS A 969 25.38 0.56 -4.99
CA HIS A 969 24.42 1.53 -4.46
C HIS A 969 25.08 2.67 -3.66
N THR A 970 26.41 2.76 -3.66
CA THR A 970 27.16 3.82 -2.96
C THR A 970 27.23 5.09 -3.80
N GLU A 971 26.89 6.23 -3.20
CA GLU A 971 27.00 7.55 -3.83
C GLU A 971 28.37 8.19 -3.52
N TYR A 972 29.06 8.67 -4.56
CA TYR A 972 30.37 9.32 -4.43
C TYR A 972 30.25 10.83 -4.65
N ILE A 973 30.66 11.63 -3.67
CA ILE A 973 30.67 13.09 -3.74
C ILE A 973 32.11 13.58 -3.77
N GLY A 974 32.54 14.17 -4.88
CA GLY A 974 33.91 14.68 -5.05
C GLY A 974 34.96 13.60 -5.36
N PHE A 975 34.54 12.36 -5.57
CA PHE A 975 35.33 11.24 -6.11
C PHE A 975 34.71 10.75 -7.41
N ASP A 976 35.54 10.26 -8.34
CA ASP A 976 35.09 9.40 -9.45
C ASP A 976 35.07 7.94 -8.98
N GLU A 977 34.13 7.13 -9.46
CA GLU A 977 34.05 5.70 -9.12
C GLU A 977 35.34 4.94 -9.50
N ASN A 978 36.05 5.42 -10.53
CA ASN A 978 37.28 4.81 -11.03
C ASN A 978 38.55 5.38 -10.38
N GLU A 979 38.43 6.32 -9.45
CA GLU A 979 39.59 6.93 -8.79
C GLU A 979 40.33 5.91 -7.91
N GLU A 980 41.66 5.98 -7.89
CA GLU A 980 42.52 4.98 -7.24
C GLU A 980 42.19 4.79 -5.75
N THR A 981 41.84 5.88 -5.05
CA THR A 981 41.45 5.83 -3.62
C THR A 981 40.16 5.00 -3.41
N ILE A 982 39.16 5.15 -4.28
CA ILE A 982 37.88 4.41 -4.19
C ILE A 982 38.07 2.95 -4.55
N VAL A 983 38.83 2.67 -5.62
CA VAL A 983 39.17 1.29 -6.01
C VAL A 983 39.92 0.57 -4.88
N ASN A 984 40.88 1.27 -4.25
CA ASN A 984 41.63 0.74 -3.12
C ASN A 984 40.74 0.52 -1.88
N PHE A 985 39.83 1.46 -1.57
CA PHE A 985 38.88 1.33 -0.45
C PHE A 985 38.06 0.03 -0.57
N TRP A 986 37.41 -0.21 -1.72
CA TRP A 986 36.61 -1.42 -1.91
C TRP A 986 37.46 -2.69 -1.92
N SER A 987 38.69 -2.62 -2.45
CA SER A 987 39.63 -3.74 -2.37
C SER A 987 40.03 -4.08 -0.92
N ILE A 988 40.20 -3.07 -0.06
CA ILE A 988 40.50 -3.27 1.36
C ILE A 988 39.27 -3.84 2.07
N MET A 989 38.09 -3.25 1.88
CA MET A 989 36.85 -3.73 2.53
C MET A 989 36.52 -5.19 2.17
N LYS A 990 36.75 -5.60 0.91
CA LYS A 990 36.57 -6.99 0.47
C LYS A 990 37.61 -7.95 1.07
N ALA A 991 38.78 -7.45 1.46
CA ALA A 991 39.84 -8.23 2.10
C ALA A 991 39.72 -8.28 3.64
N MET A 992 38.92 -7.38 4.25
CA MET A 992 38.63 -7.40 5.69
C MET A 992 37.84 -8.65 6.09
N ASP A 993 38.04 -9.12 7.32
CA ASP A 993 37.19 -10.14 7.93
C ASP A 993 35.80 -9.57 8.28
N ALA A 994 34.84 -10.47 8.54
CA ALA A 994 33.46 -10.07 8.82
C ALA A 994 33.36 -9.15 10.05
N GLU A 995 34.22 -9.32 11.06
CA GLU A 995 34.24 -8.48 12.26
C GLU A 995 34.64 -7.03 11.93
N LYS A 996 35.71 -6.84 11.15
CA LYS A 996 36.16 -5.50 10.73
C LYS A 996 35.18 -4.85 9.76
N GLN A 997 34.55 -5.61 8.87
CA GLN A 997 33.49 -5.09 8.01
C GLN A 997 32.31 -4.55 8.83
N ARG A 998 31.93 -5.24 9.91
CA ARG A 998 30.88 -4.80 10.84
C ARG A 998 31.32 -3.58 11.64
N LYS A 999 32.57 -3.51 12.11
CA LYS A 999 33.13 -2.32 12.76
C LYS A 999 33.13 -1.11 11.84
N LEU A 1000 33.48 -1.28 10.56
CA LEU A 1000 33.37 -0.21 9.57
C LEU A 1000 31.92 0.22 9.35
N LEU A 1001 30.96 -0.71 9.32
CA LEU A 1001 29.55 -0.38 9.22
C LEU A 1001 29.06 0.42 10.43
N MET A 1002 29.46 0.01 11.64
CA MET A 1002 29.19 0.72 12.89
C MET A 1002 29.78 2.13 12.85
N PHE A 1003 31.02 2.27 12.39
CA PHE A 1003 31.70 3.56 12.24
C PHE A 1003 30.94 4.50 11.30
N VAL A 1004 30.46 4.01 10.16
CA VAL A 1004 29.81 4.86 9.15
C VAL A 1004 28.34 5.10 9.42
N THR A 1005 27.63 4.19 10.09
CA THR A 1005 26.16 4.21 10.13
C THR A 1005 25.58 4.24 11.54
N GLY A 1006 26.42 4.03 12.56
CA GLY A 1006 26.00 3.93 13.96
C GLY A 1006 25.40 2.58 14.35
N SER A 1007 25.35 1.62 13.42
CA SER A 1007 24.89 0.24 13.63
C SER A 1007 25.78 -0.75 12.88
N ASP A 1008 25.97 -1.95 13.42
CA ASP A 1008 26.62 -3.06 12.73
C ASP A 1008 25.64 -3.87 11.85
N ARG A 1009 24.36 -3.46 11.79
CA ARG A 1009 23.28 -4.12 11.05
C ARG A 1009 23.00 -3.43 9.72
N ILE A 1010 22.57 -4.23 8.74
CA ILE A 1010 22.06 -3.75 7.46
C ILE A 1010 20.52 -3.74 7.48
N PRO A 1011 19.85 -3.03 6.56
CA PRO A 1011 18.40 -3.11 6.42
C PRO A 1011 17.89 -4.55 6.26
N ALA A 1012 16.67 -4.82 6.74
CA ALA A 1012 16.05 -6.15 6.67
C ALA A 1012 15.89 -6.72 5.25
N THR A 1013 15.94 -5.85 4.23
CA THR A 1013 15.89 -6.21 2.81
C THR A 1013 17.26 -6.53 2.21
N GLY A 1014 18.33 -6.47 3.00
CA GLY A 1014 19.71 -6.67 2.55
C GLY A 1014 20.46 -5.36 2.27
N ALA A 1015 21.76 -5.51 1.95
CA ALA A 1015 22.71 -4.40 1.79
C ALA A 1015 22.41 -3.49 0.58
N THR A 1016 21.69 -3.98 -0.42
CA THR A 1016 21.35 -3.22 -1.65
C THR A 1016 20.47 -2.00 -1.39
N GLN A 1017 19.64 -2.02 -0.35
CA GLN A 1017 18.79 -0.86 -0.01
C GLN A 1017 19.47 0.13 0.94
N MET A 1018 20.72 -0.15 1.32
CA MET A 1018 21.50 0.72 2.18
C MET A 1018 22.13 1.84 1.34
N HIS A 1019 21.66 3.08 1.56
CA HIS A 1019 22.33 4.25 0.98
C HIS A 1019 23.59 4.55 1.80
N LEU A 1020 24.75 4.38 1.18
CA LEU A 1020 26.07 4.72 1.70
C LEU A 1020 26.61 5.88 0.88
N MET A 1021 27.16 6.90 1.53
CA MET A 1021 27.73 8.06 0.86
C MET A 1021 29.22 8.16 1.16
N ILE A 1022 30.07 8.26 0.15
CA ILE A 1022 31.51 8.48 0.31
C ILE A 1022 31.87 9.87 -0.23
N THR A 1023 32.35 10.74 0.65
CA THR A 1023 32.65 12.14 0.33
C THR A 1023 34.14 12.42 0.41
N CYS A 1024 34.65 13.18 -0.56
CA CYS A 1024 36.02 13.63 -0.61
C CYS A 1024 36.24 14.80 0.35
N GLY A 1025 37.05 14.59 1.40
CA GLY A 1025 37.32 15.60 2.41
C GLY A 1025 38.29 16.70 1.96
N ASN A 1026 39.15 16.44 0.97
CA ASN A 1026 40.04 17.42 0.34
C ASN A 1026 40.60 16.90 -1.01
N ASN A 1027 41.17 17.80 -1.83
CA ASN A 1027 41.68 17.45 -3.15
C ASN A 1027 43.12 16.87 -3.17
N GLY A 1028 43.70 16.48 -2.03
CA GLY A 1028 45.11 16.05 -1.94
C GLY A 1028 45.38 15.02 -0.83
N ASP A 1029 46.61 14.52 -0.75
CA ASP A 1029 46.99 13.57 0.31
C ASP A 1029 46.84 14.20 1.70
N SER A 1030 46.46 13.38 2.67
CA SER A 1030 46.13 13.80 4.02
C SER A 1030 46.66 12.79 5.03
N ASP A 1031 47.09 13.30 6.20
CA ASP A 1031 47.43 12.47 7.37
C ASP A 1031 46.28 12.41 8.37
N ARG A 1032 45.12 12.98 8.04
CA ARG A 1032 43.90 12.89 8.86
C ARG A 1032 43.28 11.50 8.73
N LEU A 1033 42.75 10.99 9.83
CA LEU A 1033 41.91 9.78 9.83
C LEU A 1033 40.61 10.05 9.06
N PRO A 1034 40.03 9.03 8.41
CA PRO A 1034 38.67 9.10 7.91
C PRO A 1034 37.71 9.53 9.02
N SER A 1035 36.69 10.31 8.66
CA SER A 1035 35.62 10.68 9.58
C SER A 1035 34.29 10.21 9.04
N ALA A 1036 33.28 10.10 9.90
CA ALA A 1036 31.95 9.66 9.51
C ALA A 1036 30.86 10.55 10.10
N HIS A 1037 29.78 10.72 9.33
CA HIS A 1037 28.51 11.27 9.81
C HIS A 1037 27.46 10.16 9.76
N THR A 1038 27.30 9.46 10.88
CA THR A 1038 26.42 8.29 11.05
C THR A 1038 24.95 8.58 10.77
N CYS A 1039 24.53 9.83 10.98
CA CYS A 1039 23.19 10.32 10.70
C CYS A 1039 22.81 10.25 9.22
N PHE A 1040 23.80 10.34 8.31
CA PHE A 1040 23.62 10.32 6.86
C PHE A 1040 24.30 9.12 6.18
N ASN A 1041 24.78 8.15 6.94
CA ASN A 1041 25.61 7.04 6.45
C ASN A 1041 26.78 7.53 5.58
N GLN A 1042 27.41 8.64 5.98
CA GLN A 1042 28.41 9.32 5.19
C GLN A 1042 29.81 9.03 5.73
N LEU A 1043 30.68 8.49 4.88
CA LEU A 1043 32.11 8.33 5.15
C LEU A 1043 32.88 9.42 4.41
N ILE A 1044 33.66 10.20 5.15
CA ILE A 1044 34.58 11.20 4.60
C ILE A 1044 35.95 10.54 4.44
N LEU A 1045 36.35 10.36 3.19
CA LEU A 1045 37.66 9.85 2.81
C LEU A 1045 38.52 10.96 2.21
N TYR A 1046 39.83 10.85 2.41
CA TYR A 1046 40.84 11.72 1.80
C TYR A 1046 41.59 10.97 0.69
N LYS A 1047 42.22 11.69 -0.23
CA LYS A 1047 42.96 11.11 -1.37
C LYS A 1047 44.32 10.55 -0.95
N TYR A 1048 44.33 9.49 -0.13
CA TYR A 1048 45.56 8.87 0.34
C TYR A 1048 46.40 8.34 -0.82
N HIS A 1049 47.68 8.70 -0.86
CA HIS A 1049 48.56 8.39 -1.99
C HIS A 1049 48.82 6.89 -2.20
N THR A 1050 48.72 6.06 -1.16
CA THR A 1050 48.97 4.62 -1.26
C THR A 1050 47.89 3.79 -0.60
N LYS A 1051 47.62 2.60 -1.17
CA LYS A 1051 46.69 1.61 -0.58
C LYS A 1051 47.05 1.27 0.87
N ALA A 1052 48.33 1.09 1.18
CA ALA A 1052 48.81 0.79 2.52
C ALA A 1052 48.54 1.94 3.51
N LYS A 1053 48.67 3.20 3.07
CA LYS A 1053 48.33 4.37 3.90
C LYS A 1053 46.82 4.42 4.17
N LEU A 1054 46.00 4.24 3.14
CA LEU A 1054 44.54 4.17 3.28
C LEU A 1054 44.11 3.05 4.24
N GLU A 1055 44.64 1.84 4.06
CA GLU A 1055 44.33 0.69 4.91
C GLU A 1055 44.67 0.95 6.37
N ARG A 1056 45.90 1.45 6.63
CA ARG A 1056 46.31 1.81 7.99
C ARG A 1056 45.39 2.87 8.60
N MET A 1057 45.11 3.95 7.87
CA MET A 1057 44.27 5.05 8.36
C MET A 1057 42.83 4.62 8.61
N LEU A 1058 42.28 3.78 7.73
CA LEU A 1058 40.92 3.25 7.85
C LEU A 1058 40.81 2.27 9.03
N LEU A 1059 41.76 1.34 9.17
CA LEU A 1059 41.78 0.39 10.29
C LEU A 1059 41.96 1.11 11.63
N THR A 1060 42.89 2.07 11.68
CA THR A 1060 43.07 2.91 12.89
C THR A 1060 41.77 3.65 13.21
N ALA A 1061 41.09 4.23 12.22
CA ALA A 1061 39.83 4.91 12.47
C ALA A 1061 38.76 3.97 13.03
N ILE A 1062 38.56 2.76 12.50
CA ILE A 1062 37.50 1.85 12.99
C ILE A 1062 37.84 1.13 14.29
N GLU A 1063 39.13 0.95 14.61
CA GLU A 1063 39.57 0.28 15.85
C GLU A 1063 39.68 1.25 17.02
N GLU A 1064 40.09 2.50 16.76
CA GLU A 1064 40.26 3.55 17.78
C GLU A 1064 38.99 4.43 17.94
N SER A 1065 38.04 4.36 17.01
CA SER A 1065 36.72 4.97 17.20
C SER A 1065 35.83 4.07 18.05
N GLN A 1066 36.08 4.10 19.35
CA GLN A 1066 34.93 4.00 20.24
C GLN A 1066 34.15 5.31 20.06
N GLY A 1067 32.87 5.21 19.71
CA GLY A 1067 32.01 6.36 19.41
C GLY A 1067 32.13 7.45 20.47
N PHE A 1068 31.69 8.67 20.15
CA PHE A 1068 31.56 9.72 21.17
C PHE A 1068 31.06 9.12 22.49
N TYR A 1069 31.77 9.43 23.58
CA TYR A 1069 31.53 9.06 24.99
C TYR A 1069 32.21 7.78 25.53
N ILE A 1070 33.49 7.88 25.90
CA ILE A 1070 33.95 7.38 27.20
C ILE A 1070 34.08 8.60 28.12
N ASN A 1071 33.41 8.56 29.28
CA ASN A 1071 33.73 9.42 30.42
C ASN A 1071 35.20 9.21 30.79
N VAL A 1072 36.09 10.05 30.28
CA VAL A 1072 37.44 10.19 30.84
C VAL A 1072 37.28 10.96 32.14
N GLN A 1073 37.15 10.21 33.24
CA GLN A 1073 37.66 10.71 34.50
C GLN A 1073 39.14 11.03 34.27
N SER A 1074 39.49 12.29 34.50
CA SER A 1074 40.84 12.81 34.41
C SER A 1074 41.81 12.00 35.27
N GLU A 1075 42.70 11.24 34.63
CA GLU A 1075 44.01 10.92 35.20
C GLU A 1075 45.09 11.52 34.30
N THR A 1076 45.70 12.58 34.84
CA THR A 1076 46.90 13.22 34.35
C THR A 1076 48.05 12.24 34.25
N LEU A 1077 48.63 12.10 33.06
CA LEU A 1077 50.04 11.73 32.89
C LEU A 1077 50.76 12.89 32.22
N THR A 1078 51.51 13.60 33.06
CA THR A 1078 52.59 14.52 32.71
C THR A 1078 53.67 13.83 31.90
N GLU A 1079 54.18 14.45 30.83
CA GLU A 1079 55.63 14.65 30.62
C GLU A 1079 55.94 15.61 29.43
N ALA A 1080 56.77 16.60 29.74
CA ALA A 1080 57.75 17.38 28.94
C ALA A 1080 57.52 17.56 27.42
N SER A 1081 57.59 18.75 26.80
CA SER A 1081 58.68 19.73 26.91
C SER A 1081 58.44 20.98 26.05
N GLN A 1082 58.98 22.12 26.51
CA GLN A 1082 59.43 23.30 25.75
C GLN A 1082 58.39 24.33 25.26
N ASP A 1083 58.16 25.29 26.17
CA ASP A 1083 57.97 26.71 25.86
C ASP A 1083 59.29 27.32 25.29
N PRO A 1084 59.23 28.37 24.43
CA PRO A 1084 59.10 29.71 25.01
C PRO A 1084 58.28 30.68 24.15
N LEU A 1085 57.40 31.45 24.79
CA LEU A 1085 57.30 32.91 24.64
C LEU A 1085 56.35 33.44 25.73
N GLY A 1086 56.94 34.07 26.74
CA GLY A 1086 56.21 34.58 27.90
C GLY A 1086 55.34 35.79 27.60
N ILE A 1087 54.35 36.01 28.46
CA ILE A 1087 54.02 37.31 29.08
C ILE A 1087 53.18 37.03 30.35
N GLN A 1088 53.80 37.36 31.48
CA GLN A 1088 53.28 37.84 32.77
C GLN A 1088 52.06 37.18 33.44
N ALA A 1089 52.39 36.47 34.53
CA ALA A 1089 51.52 36.14 35.64
C ALA A 1089 51.05 37.37 36.45
N ASN A 1090 49.87 37.25 37.06
CA ASN A 1090 49.62 37.81 38.39
C ASN A 1090 48.85 36.79 39.26
N ARG A 1091 49.41 36.60 40.46
CA ARG A 1091 48.99 35.78 41.62
C ARG A 1091 47.59 36.14 42.13
N VAL A 1092 46.89 35.31 42.92
CA VAL A 1092 47.03 35.13 44.39
C VAL A 1092 46.07 33.98 44.81
N ASP A 1093 46.60 32.83 45.25
CA ASP A 1093 46.73 32.31 46.64
C ASP A 1093 45.48 31.60 47.23
N ASP A 1094 45.46 30.26 47.09
CA ASP A 1094 45.52 29.21 48.15
C ASP A 1094 44.49 29.16 49.34
N PRO A 1095 44.40 28.07 50.14
CA PRO A 1095 43.34 27.05 50.05
C PRO A 1095 42.67 26.72 51.42
N LYS A 1096 41.67 25.81 51.46
CA LYS A 1096 41.43 24.81 52.56
C LYS A 1096 40.19 23.94 52.36
N THR A 1097 40.43 22.71 51.90
CA THR A 1097 40.15 21.41 52.56
C THR A 1097 38.85 21.20 53.39
N PHE A 1098 37.92 20.46 52.77
CA PHE A 1098 37.30 19.18 53.18
C PHE A 1098 36.62 18.93 54.54
N HIS A 1099 35.43 18.31 54.38
CA HIS A 1099 34.86 17.13 55.03
C HIS A 1099 33.71 17.25 56.07
N LEU A 1100 32.59 16.63 55.63
CA LEU A 1100 31.69 15.69 56.31
C LEU A 1100 30.89 16.17 57.54
N HIS A 1101 29.56 16.04 57.43
CA HIS A 1101 28.82 15.17 58.36
C HIS A 1101 27.44 14.77 57.82
N LEU A 1102 27.24 13.45 57.75
CA LEU A 1102 25.94 12.77 57.80
C LEU A 1102 25.25 13.07 59.13
N SER A 1103 23.92 13.27 59.13
CA SER A 1103 23.00 12.40 59.88
C SER A 1103 21.52 12.71 59.61
N SER A 1104 20.78 11.61 59.51
CA SER A 1104 19.34 11.38 59.46
C SER A 1104 18.48 11.92 60.63
N ALA A 1105 17.17 11.96 60.35
CA ALA A 1105 16.04 11.51 61.20
C ALA A 1105 15.05 12.58 61.73
N ASN A 1106 13.91 12.65 61.03
CA ASN A 1106 12.51 12.49 61.46
C ASN A 1106 11.88 13.27 62.65
N ILE A 1107 10.58 13.55 62.41
CA ILE A 1107 9.41 13.70 63.30
C ILE A 1107 8.97 15.12 63.70
N SER A 1108 7.83 15.55 63.16
CA SER A 1108 6.58 16.02 63.85
C SER A 1108 5.70 16.75 62.81
N ALA A 1109 4.54 16.26 62.38
CA ALA A 1109 3.24 16.04 63.05
C ALA A 1109 2.42 17.32 63.32
N SER A 1110 1.24 17.33 62.67
CA SER A 1110 -0.09 17.83 63.05
C SER A 1110 -0.53 19.29 62.82
N GLN A 1111 -1.61 19.38 62.01
CA GLN A 1111 -2.87 20.15 62.20
C GLN A 1111 -2.78 21.69 62.11
N ASP A 1112 -3.69 22.45 61.50
CA ASP A 1112 -5.11 22.25 61.19
C ASP A 1112 -5.60 23.36 60.23
N ALA A 1113 -6.87 23.22 59.80
CA ALA A 1113 -7.79 24.25 59.27
C ALA A 1113 -7.77 24.56 57.75
N GLY A 1114 -8.81 24.06 57.08
CA GLY A 1114 -9.27 24.57 55.79
C GLY A 1114 -10.13 25.82 55.91
N ILE A 1115 -10.43 26.43 54.76
CA ILE A 1115 -11.67 27.18 54.46
C ILE A 1115 -11.81 27.25 52.93
N ASP A 1116 -13.07 27.21 52.55
CA ASP A 1116 -13.70 27.01 51.25
C ASP A 1116 -13.79 28.28 50.37
N HIS A 1117 -14.15 28.04 49.10
CA HIS A 1117 -14.82 28.92 48.13
C HIS A 1117 -14.09 30.07 47.40
N GLY A 1118 -14.00 29.91 46.06
CA GLY A 1118 -14.75 30.79 45.15
C GLY A 1118 -13.96 31.66 44.16
N ARG A 1119 -13.65 31.13 42.97
CA ARG A 1119 -14.11 31.60 41.63
C ARG A 1119 -13.38 30.90 40.50
#